data_AF-A0A6J4HBK7-F1
#
_entry.id   AF-A0A6J4HBK7-F1
#
_cell.length_a   1.000
_cell.length_b   1.000
_cell.length_c   1.000
_cell.angle_alpha   90.00
_cell.angle_beta   90.00
_cell.angle_gamma   90.00
#
_symmetry.space_group_name_H-M   'P 1'
#
loop_
_entity.id
_entity.type
_entity.pdbx_description
1 polymer ?
#
loop_
_entity_poly.entity_id
_entity_poly.type
_entity_poly.pdbx_seq_one_letter_code
_entity_poly.pdbx_strand_id
1 'polypeptide(L)'
;MTTPPVCLLYTQDTDLARRVKAFLRMLAQVRHVTEADRLDAVLQQTSPAVLLMDLRGKDARDLLDQIQVDWPEVLMIALGTTRSEPLREAEQAGIYAAEDLQLDRRRFQALITRAFDHLRVMQENRELREQSTFAPHAEPPRRLDAVPERYAPSAPFLRFPRVFRRFDNVEALLASVVEGVADAASVSRVGVFSRIRQSDRYRLRAGLRCLPETYEVEYGERDPLVRWFELHAHLISRSNLAQAEQSHRALMRRALDTFGAEVIVPLHARGRIIGWLFVGHRMTGQRFDYPDLENLMLLAEHVSTVLENALLYEEVTIQKSLAETLLKSIPPGIVATDEEAIVRWFNPTAEQILGIKASDVLNRPVEAAGSRLASLLRETLEAKSNLPPQQWIDSATRRSLSVETRRLVDHRTPLGAVAVVQDLTAEENLRQKQDLLDRAAFWTDLAASMSHEVRNPLVAIKTFAQLLPERFDDPDFRKDFNEIVVQEVDRLDKIITQINNFAHPPELVMKPIDVRASVKNAIAMARDQFGTNGTPIEITLPNDLPSVLGDETALTEAFAHLVANAAEATSGQNKPRITLAAKIVKEGQSPSGVVVTVQDNGKGIAPDLKEKVFSPFCTTKPRGMGLGLPIVKRTVFDHNGRVDIDSNPNGTSVNVLLPATASNT
;
A
#
# COMPACT_ATOMS: atom_id res chain seq x y z
N MET A 1 35.42 -40.83 38.77
CA MET A 1 34.53 -39.79 39.32
C MET A 1 35.28 -38.48 39.25
N THR A 2 34.95 -37.63 38.29
CA THR A 2 35.57 -36.30 38.12
C THR A 2 35.11 -35.39 39.25
N THR A 3 36.04 -34.77 39.96
CA THR A 3 35.73 -33.72 40.94
C THR A 3 34.89 -32.62 40.28
N PRO A 4 33.82 -32.13 40.92
CA PRO A 4 32.99 -31.08 40.34
C PRO A 4 33.83 -29.82 40.09
N PRO A 5 33.62 -29.12 38.96
CA PRO A 5 34.39 -27.93 38.64
C PRO A 5 34.17 -26.86 39.71
N VAL A 6 35.22 -26.10 40.04
CA VAL A 6 35.18 -25.10 41.10
C VAL A 6 34.89 -23.73 40.48
N CYS A 7 33.91 -23.02 41.04
CA CYS A 7 33.59 -21.65 40.69
C CYS A 7 33.95 -20.74 41.86
N LEU A 8 34.75 -19.71 41.61
CA LEU A 8 35.12 -18.73 42.62
C LEU A 8 34.14 -17.56 42.56
N LEU A 9 33.65 -17.13 43.71
CA LEU A 9 32.78 -15.96 43.82
C LEU A 9 33.42 -14.95 44.76
N TYR A 10 33.79 -13.79 44.22
CA TYR A 10 34.22 -12.63 44.99
C TYR A 10 33.05 -11.67 45.17
N THR A 11 32.54 -11.56 46.40
CA THR A 11 31.48 -10.61 46.75
C THR A 11 31.46 -10.35 48.25
N GLN A 12 31.18 -9.11 48.64
CA GLN A 12 30.90 -8.75 50.05
C GLN A 12 29.42 -8.94 50.41
N ASP A 13 28.55 -9.22 49.43
CA ASP A 13 27.12 -9.42 49.61
C ASP A 13 26.79 -10.89 49.92
N THR A 14 26.40 -11.13 51.17
CA THR A 14 26.07 -12.49 51.64
C THR A 14 24.81 -13.07 51.02
N ASP A 15 23.86 -12.24 50.55
CA ASP A 15 22.63 -12.68 49.89
C ASP A 15 22.88 -13.06 48.43
N LEU A 16 23.74 -12.32 47.73
CA LEU A 16 24.24 -12.72 46.41
C LEU A 16 24.99 -14.05 46.49
N ALA A 17 25.88 -14.21 47.47
CA ALA A 17 26.61 -15.46 47.67
C ALA A 17 25.68 -16.66 47.92
N ARG A 18 24.61 -16.48 48.73
CA ARG A 18 23.62 -17.54 48.98
C ARG A 18 22.86 -17.92 47.70
N ARG A 19 22.46 -16.93 46.89
CA ARG A 19 21.74 -17.16 45.62
C ARG A 19 22.61 -17.88 44.58
N VAL A 20 23.84 -17.43 44.38
CA VAL A 20 24.79 -18.07 43.44
C VAL A 20 25.09 -19.51 43.85
N LYS A 21 25.34 -19.76 45.16
CA LYS A 21 25.52 -21.12 45.69
C LYS A 21 24.29 -22.01 45.43
N ALA A 22 23.08 -21.47 45.60
CA ALA A 22 21.84 -22.21 45.33
C ALA A 22 21.65 -22.52 43.84
N PHE A 23 21.97 -21.57 42.96
CA PHE A 23 21.84 -21.73 41.51
C PHE A 23 22.85 -22.72 40.94
N LEU A 24 24.07 -22.75 41.48
CA LEU A 24 25.15 -23.59 40.96
C LEU A 24 25.33 -24.92 41.72
N ARG A 25 24.50 -25.21 42.73
CA ARG A 25 24.62 -26.41 43.59
C ARG A 25 24.78 -27.74 42.84
N MET A 26 24.17 -27.87 41.66
CA MET A 26 24.22 -29.08 40.82
C MET A 26 25.28 -29.00 39.70
N LEU A 27 25.88 -27.82 39.47
CA LEU A 27 26.80 -27.55 38.36
C LEU A 27 28.25 -27.41 38.80
N ALA A 28 28.52 -26.78 39.95
CA ALA A 28 29.87 -26.47 40.40
C ALA A 28 29.97 -26.31 41.92
N GLN A 29 31.16 -26.55 42.46
CA GLN A 29 31.45 -26.19 43.85
C GLN A 29 31.78 -24.70 43.93
N VAL A 30 30.91 -23.90 44.55
CA VAL A 30 31.13 -22.44 44.68
C VAL A 30 31.92 -22.11 45.94
N ARG A 31 33.14 -21.59 45.79
CA ARG A 31 33.93 -21.03 46.89
C ARG A 31 33.73 -19.52 46.94
N HIS A 32 33.26 -19.03 48.09
CA HIS A 32 32.97 -17.61 48.29
C HIS A 32 34.12 -16.96 49.05
N VAL A 33 34.64 -15.85 48.50
CA VAL A 33 35.74 -15.06 49.03
C VAL A 33 35.26 -13.62 49.23
N THR A 34 35.57 -13.04 50.38
CA THR A 34 35.16 -11.68 50.77
C THR A 34 36.34 -10.70 50.87
N GLU A 35 37.56 -11.21 51.12
CA GLU A 35 38.80 -10.42 51.29
C GLU A 35 39.67 -10.56 50.05
N ALA A 36 40.20 -9.45 49.53
CA ALA A 36 41.06 -9.41 48.34
C ALA A 36 42.35 -10.23 48.54
N ASP A 37 43.01 -10.09 49.71
CA ASP A 37 44.27 -10.78 50.04
C ASP A 37 44.16 -12.32 50.03
N ARG A 38 42.94 -12.85 50.20
CA ARG A 38 42.69 -14.30 50.13
C ARG A 38 42.37 -14.79 48.73
N LEU A 39 42.03 -13.91 47.79
CA LEU A 39 41.62 -14.28 46.45
C LEU A 39 42.78 -14.87 45.65
N ASP A 40 43.96 -14.27 45.71
CA ASP A 40 45.18 -14.78 45.04
C ASP A 40 45.60 -16.16 45.54
N ALA A 41 45.59 -16.36 46.86
CA ALA A 41 45.91 -17.65 47.46
C ALA A 41 44.93 -18.75 47.03
N VAL A 42 43.65 -18.40 46.81
CA VAL A 42 42.61 -19.33 46.34
C VAL A 42 42.72 -19.57 44.83
N LEU A 43 43.05 -18.56 44.03
CA LEU A 43 43.29 -18.67 42.58
C LEU A 43 44.49 -19.58 42.29
N GLN A 44 45.59 -19.44 43.04
CA GLN A 44 46.77 -20.33 42.95
C GLN A 44 46.43 -21.81 43.15
N GLN A 45 45.46 -22.11 44.03
CA GLN A 45 45.09 -23.49 44.36
C GLN A 45 44.03 -24.08 43.42
N THR A 46 43.40 -23.27 42.56
CA THR A 46 42.17 -23.64 41.84
C THR A 46 42.23 -23.36 40.33
N SER A 47 43.33 -22.82 39.80
CA SER A 47 43.49 -22.52 38.37
C SER A 47 43.62 -23.80 37.52
N PRO A 48 42.90 -23.93 36.38
CA PRO A 48 42.00 -22.94 35.78
C PRO A 48 40.58 -22.92 36.41
N ALA A 49 40.07 -21.72 36.70
CA ALA A 49 38.77 -21.51 37.36
C ALA A 49 37.91 -20.47 36.64
N VAL A 50 36.58 -20.54 36.85
CA VAL A 50 35.66 -19.44 36.54
C VAL A 50 35.56 -18.53 37.77
N LEU A 51 35.84 -17.24 37.61
CA LEU A 51 35.76 -16.24 38.66
C LEU A 51 34.56 -15.31 38.41
N LEU A 52 33.60 -15.36 39.32
CA LEU A 52 32.47 -14.44 39.41
C LEU A 52 32.86 -13.27 40.31
N MET A 53 32.75 -12.05 39.81
CA MET A 53 33.19 -10.86 40.53
C MET A 53 32.08 -9.83 40.66
N ASP A 54 31.71 -9.49 41.89
CA ASP A 54 30.74 -8.43 42.19
C ASP A 54 31.43 -7.06 42.14
N LEU A 55 31.08 -6.27 41.13
CA LEU A 55 31.69 -4.96 40.85
C LEU A 55 31.14 -3.81 41.71
N ARG A 56 30.28 -4.08 42.71
CA ARG A 56 29.79 -3.04 43.64
C ARG A 56 30.82 -2.62 44.68
N GLY A 57 31.88 -3.40 44.90
CA GLY A 57 32.94 -3.08 45.86
C GLY A 57 33.82 -1.92 45.37
N LYS A 58 34.26 -1.05 46.28
CA LYS A 58 35.11 0.12 45.93
C LYS A 58 36.44 -0.26 45.30
N ASP A 59 37.00 -1.40 45.69
CA ASP A 59 38.31 -1.89 45.24
C ASP A 59 38.20 -3.00 44.17
N ALA A 60 36.97 -3.31 43.72
CA ALA A 60 36.72 -4.40 42.79
C ALA A 60 37.29 -4.13 41.38
N ARG A 61 37.46 -2.86 41.01
CA ARG A 61 38.00 -2.46 39.70
C ARG A 61 39.50 -2.72 39.60
N ASP A 62 40.27 -2.19 40.54
CA ASP A 62 41.72 -2.35 40.55
C ASP A 62 42.10 -3.84 40.68
N LEU A 63 41.31 -4.60 41.46
CA LEU A 63 41.46 -6.05 41.58
C LEU A 63 41.10 -6.80 40.30
N LEU A 64 40.15 -6.30 39.49
CA LEU A 64 39.78 -6.91 38.21
C LEU A 64 40.94 -6.79 37.22
N ASP A 65 41.51 -5.59 37.07
CA ASP A 65 42.64 -5.34 36.17
C ASP A 65 43.88 -6.14 36.61
N GLN A 66 44.14 -6.21 37.91
CA GLN A 66 45.25 -6.98 38.47
C GLN A 66 45.12 -8.49 38.15
N ILE A 67 43.95 -9.08 38.37
CA ILE A 67 43.74 -10.52 38.12
C ILE A 67 43.79 -10.84 36.63
N GLN A 68 43.32 -9.95 35.75
CA GLN A 68 43.42 -10.16 34.30
C GLN A 68 44.88 -10.21 33.81
N VAL A 69 45.78 -9.48 34.47
CA VAL A 69 47.21 -9.46 34.14
C VAL A 69 47.93 -10.66 34.76
N ASP A 70 47.70 -10.91 36.05
CA ASP A 70 48.43 -11.92 36.81
C ASP A 70 47.93 -13.35 36.52
N TRP A 71 46.66 -13.50 36.12
CA TRP A 71 45.98 -14.78 35.88
C TRP A 71 45.19 -14.82 34.56
N PRO A 72 45.85 -14.72 33.39
CA PRO A 72 45.17 -14.64 32.08
C PRO A 72 44.38 -15.90 31.70
N GLU A 73 44.62 -17.02 32.39
CA GLU A 73 43.95 -18.31 32.17
C GLU A 73 42.60 -18.43 32.93
N VAL A 74 42.26 -17.44 33.75
CA VAL A 74 41.02 -17.41 34.55
C VAL A 74 39.90 -16.73 33.77
N LEU A 75 38.77 -17.40 33.58
CA LEU A 75 37.61 -16.80 32.94
C LEU A 75 36.82 -15.95 33.93
N MET A 76 36.80 -14.64 33.70
CA MET A 76 36.13 -13.68 34.58
C MET A 76 34.73 -13.33 34.09
N ILE A 77 33.75 -13.40 35.00
CA ILE A 77 32.37 -12.97 34.77
C ILE A 77 32.04 -11.87 35.78
N ALA A 78 31.77 -10.66 35.27
CA ALA A 78 31.41 -9.52 36.10
C ALA A 78 29.92 -9.53 36.45
N LEU A 79 29.59 -9.25 37.71
CA LEU A 79 28.25 -9.07 38.22
C LEU A 79 28.07 -7.61 38.66
N GLY A 80 27.12 -6.90 38.07
CA GLY A 80 26.90 -5.48 38.38
C GLY A 80 25.48 -5.02 38.08
N THR A 81 25.21 -3.73 38.26
CA THR A 81 23.92 -3.15 37.87
C THR A 81 23.93 -2.75 36.39
N THR A 82 22.84 -3.07 35.68
CA THR A 82 22.65 -2.71 34.27
C THR A 82 22.83 -1.20 34.07
N ARG A 83 23.67 -0.81 33.08
CA ARG A 83 24.07 0.58 32.75
C ARG A 83 24.98 1.28 33.76
N SER A 84 25.49 0.59 34.78
CA SER A 84 26.55 1.15 35.61
C SER A 84 27.86 1.31 34.82
N GLU A 85 28.58 2.39 35.10
CA GLU A 85 29.88 2.66 34.50
C GLU A 85 30.89 1.52 34.74
N PRO A 86 31.01 0.93 35.94
CA PRO A 86 31.93 -0.19 36.18
C PRO A 86 31.64 -1.45 35.35
N LEU A 87 30.36 -1.76 35.09
CA LEU A 87 30.00 -2.94 34.28
C LEU A 87 30.33 -2.73 32.79
N ARG A 88 30.12 -1.50 32.27
CA ARG A 88 30.45 -1.15 30.88
C ARG A 88 31.95 -1.11 30.63
N GLU A 89 32.72 -0.61 31.59
CA GLU A 89 34.18 -0.61 31.53
C GLU A 89 34.72 -2.05 31.58
N ALA A 90 34.16 -2.91 32.43
CA ALA A 90 34.57 -4.31 32.50
C ALA A 90 34.25 -5.08 31.19
N GLU A 91 33.13 -4.81 30.52
CA GLU A 91 32.84 -5.33 29.18
C GLU A 91 33.86 -4.85 28.13
N GLN A 92 34.35 -3.61 28.25
CA GLN A 92 35.40 -3.06 27.37
C GLN A 92 36.79 -3.64 27.68
N ALA A 93 37.04 -4.04 28.93
CA ALA A 93 38.27 -4.69 29.40
C ALA A 93 38.40 -6.17 28.95
N GLY A 94 37.43 -6.71 28.22
CA GLY A 94 37.54 -8.03 27.59
C GLY A 94 37.32 -9.21 28.53
N ILE A 95 36.51 -9.03 29.59
CA ILE A 95 36.02 -10.15 30.42
C ILE A 95 35.17 -11.14 29.60
N TYR A 96 35.02 -12.36 30.09
CA TYR A 96 34.27 -13.41 29.39
C TYR A 96 32.79 -13.05 29.22
N ALA A 97 32.18 -12.50 30.27
CA ALA A 97 30.80 -12.00 30.23
C ALA A 97 30.52 -11.02 31.37
N ALA A 98 29.53 -10.15 31.16
CA ALA A 98 28.91 -9.34 32.21
C ALA A 98 27.46 -9.77 32.39
N GLU A 99 26.99 -9.86 33.64
CA GLU A 99 25.59 -10.14 33.96
C GLU A 99 25.07 -9.21 35.06
N ASP A 100 23.74 -9.01 35.03
CA ASP A 100 23.06 -8.20 36.03
C ASP A 100 22.94 -8.95 37.37
N LEU A 101 22.97 -8.22 38.48
CA LEU A 101 22.77 -8.75 39.83
C LEU A 101 21.37 -9.39 40.06
N GLN A 102 20.37 -9.05 39.24
CA GLN A 102 19.09 -9.76 39.13
C GLN A 102 19.24 -11.02 38.27
N LEU A 103 20.02 -11.97 38.80
CA LEU A 103 20.34 -13.23 38.13
C LEU A 103 19.09 -14.03 37.78
N ASP A 104 18.79 -14.19 36.49
CA ASP A 104 17.86 -15.23 36.03
C ASP A 104 18.53 -16.61 36.13
N ARG A 105 17.88 -17.55 36.81
CA ARG A 105 18.47 -18.85 37.13
C ARG A 105 18.87 -19.63 35.88
N ARG A 106 18.01 -19.70 34.85
CA ARG A 106 18.28 -20.53 33.66
C ARG A 106 19.38 -19.92 32.81
N ARG A 107 19.31 -18.61 32.58
CA ARG A 107 20.30 -17.87 31.80
C ARG A 107 21.67 -17.89 32.47
N PHE A 108 21.71 -17.67 33.78
CA PHE A 108 22.96 -17.71 34.55
C PHE A 108 23.59 -19.11 34.57
N GLN A 109 22.80 -20.17 34.75
CA GLN A 109 23.28 -21.55 34.65
C GLN A 109 23.83 -21.87 33.25
N ALA A 110 23.17 -21.40 32.18
CA ALA A 110 23.64 -21.59 30.81
C ALA A 110 24.97 -20.85 30.56
N LEU A 111 25.11 -19.63 31.06
CA LEU A 111 26.35 -18.85 30.97
C LEU A 111 27.52 -19.57 31.66
N ILE A 112 27.29 -20.06 32.88
CA ILE A 112 28.32 -20.78 33.65
C ILE A 112 28.68 -22.11 32.99
N THR A 113 27.71 -22.82 32.41
CA THR A 113 27.96 -24.07 31.67
C THR A 113 28.86 -23.79 30.45
N ARG A 114 28.55 -22.75 29.67
CA ARG A 114 29.38 -22.31 28.53
C ARG A 114 30.80 -21.91 28.96
N ALA A 115 30.94 -21.26 30.11
CA ALA A 115 32.25 -20.89 30.65
C ALA A 115 33.10 -22.12 31.00
N PHE A 116 32.50 -23.16 31.60
CA PHE A 116 33.21 -24.40 31.90
C PHE A 116 33.58 -25.19 30.64
N ASP A 117 32.69 -25.26 29.65
CA ASP A 117 33.01 -25.89 28.37
C ASP A 117 34.16 -25.16 27.67
N HIS A 118 34.19 -23.82 27.74
CA HIS A 118 35.30 -23.02 27.21
C HIS A 118 36.63 -23.33 27.92
N LEU A 119 36.64 -23.44 29.26
CA LEU A 119 37.86 -23.85 30.00
C LEU A 119 38.30 -25.27 29.63
N ARG A 120 37.36 -26.21 29.45
CA ARG A 120 37.69 -27.58 29.05
C ARG A 120 38.37 -27.62 27.68
N VAL A 121 37.84 -26.87 26.72
CA VAL A 121 38.41 -26.75 25.37
C VAL A 121 39.78 -26.06 25.39
N MET A 122 39.96 -25.03 26.22
CA MET A 122 41.28 -24.39 26.39
C MET A 122 42.31 -25.38 26.96
N GLN A 123 41.91 -26.19 27.93
CA GLN A 123 42.77 -27.19 28.54
C GLN A 123 43.13 -28.33 27.56
N GLU A 124 42.15 -28.87 26.83
CA GLU A 124 42.38 -29.87 25.78
C GLU A 124 43.36 -29.33 24.70
N ASN A 125 43.17 -28.08 24.27
CA ASN A 125 44.09 -27.44 23.32
C ASN A 125 45.50 -27.24 23.87
N ARG A 126 45.63 -27.00 25.18
CA ARG A 126 46.94 -26.87 25.84
C ARG A 126 47.64 -28.21 25.96
N GLU A 127 46.93 -29.25 26.39
CA GLU A 127 47.47 -30.62 26.47
C GLU A 127 47.92 -31.12 25.10
N LEU A 128 47.17 -30.82 24.03
CA LEU A 128 47.56 -31.12 22.65
C LEU A 128 48.84 -30.36 22.24
N ARG A 129 49.00 -29.09 22.65
CA ARG A 129 50.24 -28.32 22.40
C ARG A 129 51.42 -28.88 23.17
N GLU A 130 51.25 -29.27 24.43
CA GLU A 130 52.31 -29.84 25.27
C GLU A 130 52.75 -31.24 24.80
N GLN A 131 51.81 -32.06 24.31
CA GLN A 131 52.10 -33.34 23.64
C GLN A 131 52.84 -33.16 22.31
N SER A 132 52.67 -32.01 21.66
CA SER A 132 53.39 -31.65 20.42
C SER A 132 54.85 -31.21 20.65
N THR A 133 55.25 -30.95 21.91
CA THR A 133 56.60 -30.42 22.25
C THR A 133 57.66 -31.47 22.62
N PHE A 134 57.34 -32.78 22.63
CA PHE A 134 58.33 -33.84 22.83
C PHE A 134 58.80 -34.47 21.51
N ALA A 135 59.73 -33.79 20.83
CA ALA A 135 60.68 -34.41 19.91
C ALA A 135 62.03 -33.65 20.00
N PRO A 136 63.18 -34.33 20.25
CA PRO A 136 64.44 -33.67 20.53
C PRO A 136 65.12 -33.10 19.28
N HIS A 137 65.92 -32.06 19.52
CA HIS A 137 66.73 -31.24 18.61
C HIS A 137 67.31 -31.92 17.35
N ALA A 138 67.27 -31.19 16.23
CA ALA A 138 68.30 -31.23 15.19
C ALA A 138 68.77 -29.79 14.89
N GLU A 139 70.09 -29.64 14.78
CA GLU A 139 70.89 -28.41 14.67
C GLU A 139 70.50 -27.45 13.52
N PRO A 140 70.88 -26.15 13.58
CA PRO A 140 70.58 -25.20 12.52
C PRO A 140 71.56 -25.38 11.34
N PRO A 141 71.11 -25.45 10.07
CA PRO A 141 72.03 -25.51 8.96
C PRO A 141 72.64 -24.13 8.69
N ARG A 142 73.95 -24.15 8.49
CA ARG A 142 74.81 -23.05 8.03
C ARG A 142 74.33 -22.49 6.69
N ARG A 143 74.47 -21.17 6.52
CA ARG A 143 74.48 -20.49 5.21
C ARG A 143 75.60 -21.06 4.34
N LEU A 144 75.28 -21.43 3.11
CA LEU A 144 76.18 -21.40 1.96
C LEU A 144 75.37 -21.37 0.66
N ASP A 145 75.96 -20.71 -0.32
CA ASP A 145 75.40 -20.09 -1.52
C ASP A 145 74.78 -21.02 -2.59
N ALA A 146 74.12 -20.33 -3.52
CA ALA A 146 73.83 -20.69 -4.91
C ALA A 146 72.50 -21.42 -5.23
N VAL A 147 71.67 -20.68 -5.96
CA VAL A 147 70.41 -21.07 -6.63
C VAL A 147 70.68 -22.10 -7.74
N PRO A 148 69.75 -23.04 -7.99
CA PRO A 148 69.10 -23.04 -9.30
C PRO A 148 67.57 -23.16 -9.21
N GLU A 149 66.93 -22.44 -10.13
CA GLU A 149 65.51 -22.41 -10.48
C GLU A 149 64.82 -23.79 -10.40
N ARG A 150 63.73 -23.85 -9.61
CA ARG A 150 62.49 -24.62 -9.85
C ARG A 150 61.52 -24.41 -8.68
N TYR A 151 60.96 -23.21 -8.56
CA TYR A 151 59.62 -23.07 -7.97
C TYR A 151 58.63 -23.21 -9.12
N ALA A 152 58.07 -24.41 -9.28
CA ALA A 152 56.83 -24.54 -10.04
C ALA A 152 55.79 -23.63 -9.35
N PRO A 153 55.13 -22.72 -10.09
CA PRO A 153 54.03 -21.96 -9.51
C PRO A 153 52.98 -22.97 -9.04
N SER A 154 52.51 -22.81 -7.80
CA SER A 154 51.38 -23.55 -7.25
C SER A 154 50.19 -23.42 -8.19
N ALA A 155 49.99 -24.45 -9.01
CA ALA A 155 48.98 -24.54 -10.05
C ALA A 155 47.51 -24.83 -9.62
N PRO A 156 47.06 -24.79 -8.33
CA PRO A 156 45.63 -24.96 -8.04
C PRO A 156 44.75 -23.77 -8.47
N PHE A 157 45.28 -22.55 -8.44
CA PHE A 157 44.48 -21.32 -8.61
C PHE A 157 44.10 -21.01 -10.07
N LEU A 158 44.76 -21.62 -11.05
CA LEU A 158 44.52 -21.40 -12.49
C LEU A 158 43.33 -22.20 -13.07
N ARG A 159 42.67 -23.07 -12.29
CA ARG A 159 41.50 -23.85 -12.74
C ARG A 159 40.13 -23.24 -12.38
N PHE A 160 40.12 -22.18 -11.58
CA PHE A 160 38.91 -21.51 -11.09
C PHE A 160 37.98 -20.88 -12.16
N PRO A 161 38.46 -20.37 -13.32
CA PRO A 161 37.59 -19.68 -14.29
C PRO A 161 36.59 -20.59 -15.02
N ARG A 162 36.74 -21.92 -14.94
CA ARG A 162 35.87 -22.86 -15.68
C ARG A 162 34.59 -23.27 -14.94
N VAL A 163 34.52 -23.02 -13.64
CA VAL A 163 33.36 -23.41 -12.80
C VAL A 163 32.17 -22.46 -13.01
N PHE A 164 32.38 -21.25 -13.57
CA PHE A 164 31.33 -20.24 -13.66
C PHE A 164 30.38 -20.32 -14.88
N ARG A 165 30.30 -21.48 -15.57
CA ARG A 165 29.41 -21.63 -16.73
C ARG A 165 28.05 -22.20 -16.29
N ARG A 166 27.04 -21.31 -16.27
CA ARG A 166 25.61 -21.53 -15.97
C ARG A 166 25.31 -21.88 -14.51
N PHE A 167 24.66 -20.95 -13.81
CA PHE A 167 23.98 -21.22 -12.54
C PHE A 167 22.52 -20.82 -12.66
N ASP A 168 21.64 -21.63 -12.07
CA ASP A 168 20.19 -21.42 -12.09
C ASP A 168 19.72 -20.47 -10.98
N ASN A 169 20.51 -20.29 -9.90
CA ASN A 169 20.25 -19.37 -8.80
C ASN A 169 21.52 -19.03 -7.99
N VAL A 170 21.44 -18.03 -7.10
CA VAL A 170 22.55 -17.52 -6.29
C VAL A 170 23.09 -18.56 -5.29
N GLU A 171 22.23 -19.41 -4.72
CA GLU A 171 22.66 -20.41 -3.74
C GLU A 171 23.55 -21.50 -4.38
N ALA A 172 23.21 -21.96 -5.59
CA ALA A 172 24.04 -22.92 -6.34
C ALA A 172 25.40 -22.33 -6.74
N LEU A 173 25.44 -21.04 -7.09
CA LEU A 173 26.68 -20.30 -7.33
C LEU A 173 27.54 -20.27 -6.06
N LEU A 174 26.96 -19.92 -4.91
CA LEU A 174 27.68 -19.82 -3.64
C LEU A 174 28.23 -21.18 -3.18
N ALA A 175 27.47 -22.26 -3.34
CA ALA A 175 27.96 -23.62 -3.07
C ALA A 175 29.17 -23.99 -3.95
N SER A 176 29.09 -23.70 -5.25
CA SER A 176 30.18 -23.96 -6.20
C SER A 176 31.43 -23.12 -5.90
N VAL A 177 31.25 -21.87 -5.43
CA VAL A 177 32.34 -21.02 -4.96
C VAL A 177 33.02 -21.64 -3.73
N VAL A 178 32.24 -22.10 -2.74
CA VAL A 178 32.78 -22.74 -1.53
C VAL A 178 33.59 -24.00 -1.87
N GLU A 179 33.07 -24.86 -2.75
CA GLU A 179 33.77 -26.06 -3.21
C GLU A 179 35.05 -25.71 -3.97
N GLY A 180 34.97 -24.77 -4.92
CA GLY A 180 36.13 -24.32 -5.68
C GLY A 180 37.23 -23.74 -4.78
N VAL A 181 36.86 -22.89 -3.81
CA VAL A 181 37.82 -22.28 -2.87
C VAL A 181 38.44 -23.35 -1.99
N ALA A 182 37.65 -24.32 -1.52
CA ALA A 182 38.15 -25.41 -0.70
C ALA A 182 39.22 -26.25 -1.42
N ASP A 183 38.97 -26.54 -2.70
CA ASP A 183 39.91 -27.28 -3.55
C ASP A 183 41.16 -26.45 -3.87
N ALA A 184 41.00 -25.20 -4.31
CA ALA A 184 42.11 -24.34 -4.71
C ALA A 184 43.03 -23.98 -3.53
N ALA A 185 42.46 -23.71 -2.35
CA ALA A 185 43.23 -23.39 -1.16
C ALA A 185 43.63 -24.62 -0.33
N SER A 186 43.14 -25.82 -0.67
CA SER A 186 43.41 -27.09 0.03
C SER A 186 43.15 -27.00 1.54
N VAL A 187 41.93 -26.60 1.89
CA VAL A 187 41.55 -26.20 3.25
C VAL A 187 40.44 -27.06 3.84
N SER A 188 40.49 -27.20 5.16
CA SER A 188 39.55 -28.03 5.93
C SER A 188 38.15 -27.45 6.05
N ARG A 189 38.01 -26.13 5.90
CA ARG A 189 36.76 -25.40 6.10
C ARG A 189 36.73 -24.16 5.25
N VAL A 190 35.57 -23.87 4.66
CA VAL A 190 35.31 -22.64 3.91
C VAL A 190 33.87 -22.24 4.14
N GLY A 191 33.58 -20.94 4.19
CA GLY A 191 32.21 -20.47 4.13
C GLY A 191 32.08 -19.06 3.60
N VAL A 192 30.92 -18.77 3.02
CA VAL A 192 30.58 -17.46 2.46
C VAL A 192 29.41 -16.88 3.21
N PHE A 193 29.64 -15.73 3.83
CA PHE A 193 28.61 -14.84 4.33
C PHE A 193 28.21 -13.87 3.23
N SER A 194 26.92 -13.70 3.00
CA SER A 194 26.43 -12.72 2.04
C SER A 194 25.02 -12.23 2.40
N ARG A 195 24.74 -10.99 1.98
CA ARG A 195 23.38 -10.44 1.94
C ARG A 195 22.81 -10.61 0.53
N ILE A 196 21.65 -11.24 0.41
CA ILE A 196 21.00 -11.44 -0.90
C ILE A 196 20.12 -10.23 -1.27
N ARG A 197 19.48 -9.60 -0.27
CA ARG A 197 18.58 -8.46 -0.46
C ARG A 197 19.03 -7.26 0.35
N GLN A 198 18.61 -6.06 -0.03
CA GLN A 198 19.00 -4.83 0.66
C GLN A 198 18.56 -4.79 2.14
N SER A 199 17.53 -5.54 2.52
CA SER A 199 17.06 -5.66 3.91
C SER A 199 17.61 -6.89 4.66
N ASP A 200 18.36 -7.77 3.99
CA ASP A 200 18.84 -9.02 4.58
C ASP A 200 20.04 -8.76 5.49
N ARG A 201 20.06 -9.46 6.63
CA ARG A 201 21.27 -9.59 7.46
C ARG A 201 22.30 -10.48 6.74
N TYR A 202 23.58 -10.21 7.01
CA TYR A 202 24.66 -11.10 6.57
C TYR A 202 24.62 -12.38 7.37
N ARG A 203 24.40 -13.50 6.68
CA ARG A 203 24.41 -14.85 7.27
C ARG A 203 25.19 -15.80 6.39
N LEU A 204 25.58 -16.94 6.95
CA LEU A 204 26.23 -18.00 6.20
C LEU A 204 25.25 -18.54 5.15
N ARG A 205 25.62 -18.47 3.87
CA ARG A 205 24.78 -18.96 2.75
C ARG A 205 25.25 -20.29 2.21
N ALA A 206 26.56 -20.45 2.10
CA ALA A 206 27.20 -21.70 1.74
C ALA A 206 28.40 -21.94 2.64
N GLY A 207 28.63 -23.21 2.99
CA GLY A 207 29.72 -23.60 3.87
C GLY A 207 30.10 -25.06 3.73
N LEU A 208 31.39 -25.34 3.84
CA LEU A 208 31.98 -26.67 3.85
C LEU A 208 32.62 -26.90 5.21
N ARG A 209 32.14 -27.90 5.95
CA ARG A 209 32.65 -28.30 7.28
C ARG A 209 32.72 -27.14 8.30
N CYS A 210 31.78 -26.19 8.20
CA CYS A 210 31.62 -25.08 9.14
C CYS A 210 31.21 -25.57 10.54
N LEU A 211 31.53 -24.78 11.57
CA LEU A 211 31.10 -25.06 12.94
C LEU A 211 29.57 -24.88 13.04
N PRO A 212 28.86 -25.66 13.88
CA PRO A 212 27.42 -25.49 14.10
C PRO A 212 27.04 -24.03 14.46
N GLU A 213 27.86 -23.39 15.29
CA GLU A 213 27.69 -22.01 15.74
C GLU A 213 27.76 -21.02 14.56
N THR A 214 28.49 -21.33 13.50
CA THR A 214 28.60 -20.46 12.32
C THR A 214 27.25 -20.32 11.57
N TYR A 215 26.39 -21.33 11.61
CA TYR A 215 25.07 -21.29 10.94
C TYR A 215 24.03 -20.44 11.68
N GLU A 216 24.20 -20.22 12.99
CA GLU A 216 23.26 -19.46 13.81
C GLU A 216 23.58 -17.96 13.87
N VAL A 217 24.73 -17.55 13.34
CA VAL A 217 25.22 -16.18 13.43
C VAL A 217 24.68 -15.33 12.28
N GLU A 218 24.12 -14.17 12.64
CA GLU A 218 23.67 -13.15 11.71
C GLU A 218 24.24 -11.77 12.09
N TYR A 219 24.67 -11.00 11.09
CA TYR A 219 25.19 -9.65 11.28
C TYR A 219 24.31 -8.61 10.58
N GLY A 220 23.98 -7.53 11.29
CA GLY A 220 23.30 -6.37 10.72
C GLY A 220 24.27 -5.35 10.13
N GLU A 221 23.77 -4.36 9.38
CA GLU A 221 24.58 -3.29 8.79
C GLU A 221 25.27 -2.36 9.81
N ARG A 222 24.84 -2.39 11.08
CA ARG A 222 25.45 -1.62 12.17
C ARG A 222 26.43 -2.45 13.00
N ASP A 223 26.66 -3.70 12.62
CA ASP A 223 27.59 -4.56 13.34
C ASP A 223 29.03 -4.05 13.20
N PRO A 224 29.83 -4.03 14.28
CA PRO A 224 31.22 -3.56 14.24
C PRO A 224 32.09 -4.28 13.21
N LEU A 225 31.89 -5.59 12.98
CA LEU A 225 32.66 -6.36 12.00
C LEU A 225 32.33 -5.91 10.57
N VAL A 226 31.04 -5.73 10.28
CA VAL A 226 30.57 -5.26 8.96
C VAL A 226 31.08 -3.85 8.68
N ARG A 227 30.97 -2.94 9.67
CA ARG A 227 31.50 -1.58 9.57
C ARG A 227 33.00 -1.54 9.39
N TRP A 228 33.72 -2.43 10.07
CA TRP A 228 35.17 -2.52 9.91
C TRP A 228 35.54 -2.91 8.47
N PHE A 229 34.87 -3.90 7.88
CA PHE A 229 35.10 -4.27 6.48
C PHE A 229 34.67 -3.20 5.47
N GLU A 230 33.59 -2.46 5.74
CA GLU A 230 33.20 -1.30 4.92
C GLU A 230 34.29 -0.24 4.87
N LEU A 231 34.95 0.03 6.00
CA LEU A 231 35.96 1.07 6.13
C LEU A 231 37.35 0.62 5.66
N HIS A 232 37.71 -0.65 5.86
CA HIS A 232 39.11 -1.09 5.75
C HIS A 232 39.41 -2.03 4.58
N ALA A 233 38.43 -2.62 3.89
CA ALA A 233 38.64 -3.47 2.69
C ALA A 233 39.86 -4.46 2.72
N HIS A 234 40.28 -4.88 3.91
CA HIS A 234 41.46 -5.68 4.15
C HIS A 234 41.07 -7.07 4.64
N LEU A 235 41.86 -8.08 4.27
CA LEU A 235 41.71 -9.42 4.84
C LEU A 235 42.11 -9.43 6.31
N ILE A 236 41.48 -10.31 7.08
CA ILE A 236 41.83 -10.62 8.46
C ILE A 236 42.53 -11.97 8.46
N SER A 237 43.75 -12.06 8.97
CA SER A 237 44.48 -13.32 9.11
C SER A 237 44.97 -13.50 10.54
N ARG A 238 44.95 -14.74 11.05
CA ARG A 238 45.55 -15.08 12.35
C ARG A 238 47.03 -14.71 12.44
N SER A 239 47.78 -14.83 11.35
CA SER A 239 49.20 -14.44 11.30
C SER A 239 49.41 -12.93 11.44
N ASN A 240 48.44 -12.13 11.01
CA ASN A 240 48.55 -10.68 10.94
C ASN A 240 47.85 -9.96 12.12
N LEU A 241 47.20 -10.70 13.03
CA LEU A 241 46.53 -10.13 14.21
C LEU A 241 47.49 -9.32 15.11
N ALA A 242 48.76 -9.73 15.19
CA ALA A 242 49.77 -9.02 15.99
C ALA A 242 50.11 -7.64 15.40
N GLN A 243 49.93 -7.45 14.10
CA GLN A 243 50.19 -6.20 13.38
C GLN A 243 48.96 -5.28 13.32
N ALA A 244 47.76 -5.80 13.63
CA ALA A 244 46.53 -5.01 13.69
C ALA A 244 46.52 -4.06 14.89
N GLU A 245 45.84 -2.91 14.73
CA GLU A 245 45.61 -1.94 15.80
C GLU A 245 44.94 -2.58 17.02
N GLN A 246 45.35 -2.13 18.21
CA GLN A 246 44.94 -2.73 19.47
C GLN A 246 43.43 -2.65 19.71
N SER A 247 42.77 -1.59 19.21
CA SER A 247 41.32 -1.38 19.23
C SER A 247 40.54 -2.41 18.41
N HIS A 248 41.09 -2.89 17.29
CA HIS A 248 40.41 -3.79 16.36
C HIS A 248 40.78 -5.26 16.55
N ARG A 249 41.89 -5.55 17.24
CA ARG A 249 42.44 -6.91 17.43
C ARG A 249 41.45 -7.87 18.12
N ALA A 250 40.72 -7.39 19.12
CA ALA A 250 39.72 -8.21 19.84
C ALA A 250 38.54 -8.60 18.93
N LEU A 251 38.04 -7.65 18.13
CA LEU A 251 36.96 -7.88 17.15
C LEU A 251 37.38 -8.90 16.09
N MET A 252 38.55 -8.73 15.50
CA MET A 252 39.10 -9.62 14.49
C MET A 252 39.34 -11.04 15.02
N ARG A 253 39.91 -11.15 16.22
CA ARG A 253 40.14 -12.45 16.88
C ARG A 253 38.82 -13.17 17.13
N ARG A 254 37.82 -12.46 17.68
CA ARG A 254 36.48 -13.01 17.90
C ARG A 254 35.85 -13.52 16.60
N ALA A 255 35.95 -12.77 15.50
CA ALA A 255 35.43 -13.20 14.21
C ALA A 255 36.12 -14.48 13.70
N LEU A 256 37.46 -14.54 13.77
CA LEU A 256 38.24 -15.72 13.40
C LEU A 256 37.91 -16.95 14.26
N ASP A 257 37.69 -16.77 15.56
CA ASP A 257 37.34 -17.86 16.48
C ASP A 257 35.91 -18.36 16.23
N THR A 258 34.95 -17.43 16.05
CA THR A 258 33.53 -17.75 15.80
C THR A 258 33.34 -18.60 14.54
N PHE A 259 34.09 -18.30 13.48
CA PHE A 259 34.04 -19.05 12.23
C PHE A 259 34.99 -20.26 12.21
N GLY A 260 35.87 -20.37 13.22
CA GLY A 260 37.02 -21.26 13.20
C GLY A 260 37.85 -21.07 11.92
N ALA A 261 38.06 -19.82 11.55
CA ALA A 261 38.79 -19.38 10.36
C ALA A 261 40.24 -19.05 10.71
N GLU A 262 41.13 -19.27 9.73
CA GLU A 262 42.51 -18.78 9.75
C GLU A 262 42.62 -17.47 8.98
N VAL A 263 41.83 -17.32 7.91
CA VAL A 263 41.76 -16.13 7.06
C VAL A 263 40.29 -15.77 6.78
N ILE A 264 39.95 -14.49 6.83
CA ILE A 264 38.67 -13.93 6.38
C ILE A 264 38.98 -12.86 5.34
N VAL A 265 38.40 -13.01 4.15
CA VAL A 265 38.58 -12.10 3.03
C VAL A 265 37.24 -11.43 2.74
N PRO A 266 37.15 -10.09 2.77
CA PRO A 266 35.90 -9.42 2.46
C PRO A 266 35.59 -9.47 0.96
N LEU A 267 34.30 -9.44 0.63
CA LEU A 267 33.79 -9.38 -0.74
C LEU A 267 33.19 -8.00 -0.98
N HIS A 268 33.82 -7.22 -1.85
CA HIS A 268 33.44 -5.84 -2.14
C HIS A 268 32.97 -5.66 -3.58
N ALA A 269 31.89 -4.90 -3.74
CA ALA A 269 31.34 -4.52 -5.03
C ALA A 269 30.90 -3.05 -4.98
N ARG A 270 31.28 -2.25 -5.98
CA ARG A 270 30.97 -0.81 -6.09
C ARG A 270 31.21 0.00 -4.80
N GLY A 271 32.30 -0.30 -4.08
CA GLY A 271 32.66 0.39 -2.84
C GLY A 271 31.79 0.02 -1.62
N ARG A 272 31.03 -1.08 -1.68
CA ARG A 272 30.26 -1.62 -0.54
C ARG A 272 30.61 -3.08 -0.31
N ILE A 273 30.51 -3.53 0.93
CA ILE A 273 30.60 -4.95 1.25
C ILE A 273 29.30 -5.67 0.82
N ILE A 274 29.46 -6.79 0.12
CA ILE A 274 28.36 -7.70 -0.25
C ILE A 274 28.43 -9.01 0.53
N GLY A 275 29.56 -9.28 1.18
CA GLY A 275 29.78 -10.47 1.98
C GLY A 275 31.23 -10.62 2.43
N TRP A 276 31.57 -11.77 2.97
CA TRP A 276 32.95 -12.18 3.20
C TRP A 276 33.08 -13.70 3.05
N LEU A 277 34.25 -14.11 2.60
CA LEU A 277 34.67 -15.49 2.49
C LEU A 277 35.61 -15.77 3.67
N PHE A 278 35.41 -16.86 4.39
CA PHE A 278 36.38 -17.31 5.38
C PHE A 278 36.91 -18.69 5.04
N VAL A 279 38.16 -18.91 5.44
CA VAL A 279 38.93 -20.11 5.16
C VAL A 279 39.57 -20.58 6.46
N GLY A 280 39.40 -21.86 6.78
CA GLY A 280 40.01 -22.52 7.94
C GLY A 280 41.43 -23.03 7.66
N HIS A 281 41.90 -23.95 8.49
CA HIS A 281 43.27 -24.48 8.39
C HIS A 281 43.53 -25.23 7.08
N ARG A 282 44.73 -25.07 6.55
CA ARG A 282 45.25 -25.89 5.45
C ARG A 282 45.32 -27.36 5.87
N MET A 283 44.93 -28.24 4.96
CA MET A 283 45.06 -29.69 5.16
C MET A 283 46.51 -30.14 5.32
N THR A 284 47.47 -29.35 4.81
CA THR A 284 48.91 -29.59 4.93
C THR A 284 49.48 -29.22 6.30
N GLY A 285 48.71 -28.51 7.15
CA GLY A 285 49.18 -28.00 8.45
C GLY A 285 50.10 -26.78 8.38
N GLN A 286 50.42 -26.28 7.18
CA GLN A 286 51.20 -25.07 6.99
C GLN A 286 50.32 -23.81 7.15
N ARG A 287 50.91 -22.73 7.65
CA ARG A 287 50.26 -21.41 7.71
C ARG A 287 50.17 -20.81 6.30
N PHE A 288 49.19 -19.93 6.10
CA PHE A 288 49.12 -19.11 4.88
C PHE A 288 50.27 -18.11 4.83
N ASP A 289 51.05 -18.14 3.75
CA ASP A 289 52.10 -17.15 3.49
C ASP A 289 51.54 -15.93 2.71
N TYR A 290 52.40 -14.95 2.42
CA TYR A 290 51.98 -13.72 1.74
C TYR A 290 51.44 -13.97 0.32
N PRO A 291 52.12 -14.76 -0.55
CA PRO A 291 51.56 -15.17 -1.85
C PRO A 291 50.20 -15.86 -1.76
N ASP A 292 49.98 -16.70 -0.74
CA ASP A 292 48.70 -17.39 -0.55
C ASP A 292 47.56 -16.42 -0.21
N LEU A 293 47.84 -15.43 0.64
CA LEU A 293 46.90 -14.38 1.00
C LEU A 293 46.55 -13.49 -0.19
N GLU A 294 47.53 -13.15 -1.03
CA GLU A 294 47.32 -12.40 -2.27
C GLU A 294 46.43 -13.17 -3.26
N ASN A 295 46.66 -14.48 -3.43
CA ASN A 295 45.81 -15.35 -4.25
C ASN A 295 44.37 -15.42 -3.72
N LEU A 296 44.18 -15.49 -2.40
CA LEU A 296 42.85 -15.47 -1.78
C LEU A 296 42.13 -14.14 -1.98
N MET A 297 42.84 -13.01 -1.93
CA MET A 297 42.27 -11.70 -2.28
C MET A 297 41.84 -11.62 -3.74
N LEU A 298 42.68 -12.09 -4.67
CA LEU A 298 42.35 -12.12 -6.10
C LEU A 298 41.13 -13.00 -6.41
N LEU A 299 41.02 -14.15 -5.73
CA LEU A 299 39.84 -15.00 -5.80
C LEU A 299 38.60 -14.29 -5.24
N ALA A 300 38.73 -13.61 -4.10
CA ALA A 300 37.64 -12.86 -3.49
C ALA A 300 37.13 -11.74 -4.41
N GLU A 301 38.01 -11.06 -5.15
CA GLU A 301 37.62 -10.05 -6.15
C GLU A 301 36.79 -10.66 -7.29
N HIS A 302 37.22 -11.81 -7.82
CA HIS A 302 36.47 -12.54 -8.85
C HIS A 302 35.11 -13.02 -8.33
N VAL A 303 35.08 -13.61 -7.13
CA VAL A 303 33.86 -14.05 -6.46
C VAL A 303 32.92 -12.86 -6.23
N SER A 304 33.45 -11.71 -5.82
CA SER A 304 32.66 -10.50 -5.59
C SER A 304 31.95 -10.04 -6.85
N THR A 305 32.66 -10.03 -7.99
CA THR A 305 32.11 -9.64 -9.29
C THR A 305 31.01 -10.60 -9.76
N VAL A 306 31.23 -11.91 -9.63
CA VAL A 306 30.23 -12.91 -10.06
C VAL A 306 28.99 -12.87 -9.17
N LEU A 307 29.19 -12.75 -7.86
CA LEU A 307 28.11 -12.64 -6.89
C LEU A 307 27.29 -11.37 -7.12
N GLU A 308 27.94 -10.23 -7.36
CA GLU A 308 27.25 -8.98 -7.70
C GLU A 308 26.36 -9.14 -8.93
N ASN A 309 26.90 -9.68 -10.02
CA ASN A 309 26.12 -9.89 -11.25
C ASN A 309 24.92 -10.81 -10.99
N ALA A 310 25.11 -11.91 -10.28
CA ALA A 310 24.03 -12.84 -9.96
C ALA A 310 22.92 -12.19 -9.13
N LEU A 311 23.28 -11.39 -8.10
CA LEU A 311 22.32 -10.64 -7.29
C LEU A 311 21.57 -9.60 -8.10
N LEU A 312 22.24 -8.89 -9.02
CA LEU A 312 21.60 -7.92 -9.92
C LEU A 312 20.61 -8.60 -10.88
N TYR A 313 20.98 -9.75 -11.46
CA TYR A 313 20.08 -10.52 -12.32
C TYR A 313 18.84 -11.03 -11.55
N GLU A 314 19.01 -11.49 -10.31
CA GLU A 314 17.90 -11.91 -9.47
C GLU A 314 16.95 -10.73 -9.17
N GLU A 315 17.48 -9.57 -8.80
CA GLU A 315 16.68 -8.36 -8.53
C GLU A 315 15.86 -7.94 -9.76
N VAL A 316 16.49 -7.88 -10.94
CA VAL A 316 15.79 -7.56 -12.19
C VAL A 316 14.69 -8.58 -12.49
N THR A 317 14.95 -9.87 -12.23
CA THR A 317 13.97 -10.94 -12.45
C THR A 317 12.78 -10.82 -11.50
N ILE A 318 13.02 -10.52 -10.22
CA ILE A 318 11.98 -10.29 -9.22
C ILE A 318 11.14 -9.06 -9.61
N GLN A 319 11.77 -7.94 -9.95
CA GLN A 319 11.06 -6.73 -10.36
C GLN A 319 10.21 -6.96 -11.61
N LYS A 320 10.73 -7.70 -12.59
CA LYS A 320 9.97 -8.09 -13.79
C LYS A 320 8.77 -8.96 -13.43
N SER A 321 8.96 -9.98 -12.61
CA SER A 321 7.87 -10.86 -12.16
C SER A 321 6.80 -10.09 -11.37
N LEU A 322 7.21 -9.14 -10.52
CA LEU A 322 6.29 -8.28 -9.77
C LEU A 322 5.47 -7.40 -10.73
N ALA A 323 6.12 -6.72 -11.67
CA ALA A 323 5.45 -5.89 -12.66
C ALA A 323 4.45 -6.70 -13.50
N GLU A 324 4.84 -7.88 -13.97
CA GLU A 324 3.94 -8.78 -14.71
C GLU A 324 2.74 -9.24 -13.86
N THR A 325 2.97 -9.53 -12.58
CA THR A 325 1.90 -9.95 -11.66
C THR A 325 0.92 -8.81 -11.40
N LEU A 326 1.43 -7.60 -11.14
CA LEU A 326 0.61 -6.41 -10.93
C LEU A 326 -0.28 -6.15 -12.14
N LEU A 327 0.31 -6.15 -13.34
CA LEU A 327 -0.45 -5.89 -14.55
C LEU A 327 -1.50 -6.98 -14.87
N LYS A 328 -1.26 -8.23 -14.44
CA LYS A 328 -2.27 -9.32 -14.51
C LYS A 328 -3.42 -9.15 -13.52
N SER A 329 -3.19 -8.46 -12.39
CA SER A 329 -4.20 -8.24 -11.34
C SER A 329 -5.00 -6.93 -11.49
N ILE A 330 -4.64 -6.07 -12.45
CA ILE A 330 -5.33 -4.79 -12.64
C ILE A 330 -6.77 -5.04 -13.17
N PRO A 331 -7.81 -4.44 -12.56
CA PRO A 331 -9.19 -4.64 -12.97
C PRO A 331 -9.55 -4.10 -14.36
N PRO A 332 -8.98 -3.00 -14.86
CA PRO A 332 -9.09 -2.65 -16.27
C PRO A 332 -8.38 -3.64 -17.20
N GLY A 333 -8.98 -3.89 -18.36
CA GLY A 333 -8.30 -4.50 -19.49
C GLY A 333 -7.23 -3.54 -20.01
N ILE A 334 -6.01 -4.02 -20.23
CA ILE A 334 -4.93 -3.21 -20.79
C ILE A 334 -4.47 -3.90 -22.08
N VAL A 335 -4.38 -3.10 -23.14
CA VAL A 335 -3.88 -3.52 -24.45
C VAL A 335 -2.80 -2.55 -24.87
N ALA A 336 -1.57 -3.01 -25.06
CA ALA A 336 -0.46 -2.17 -25.49
C ALA A 336 0.12 -2.64 -26.83
N THR A 337 0.45 -1.66 -27.66
CA THR A 337 0.98 -1.84 -29.01
C THR A 337 2.36 -1.19 -29.11
N ASP A 338 3.18 -1.65 -30.05
CA ASP A 338 4.40 -0.97 -30.47
C ASP A 338 4.10 0.12 -31.53
N GLU A 339 5.15 0.76 -32.07
CA GLU A 339 5.01 1.80 -33.11
C GLU A 339 4.37 1.30 -34.40
N GLU A 340 4.45 -0.01 -34.69
CA GLU A 340 3.87 -0.64 -35.88
C GLU A 340 2.41 -1.09 -35.67
N ALA A 341 1.83 -0.71 -34.52
CA ALA A 341 0.50 -1.14 -34.08
C ALA A 341 0.38 -2.66 -33.89
N ILE A 342 1.48 -3.34 -33.53
CA ILE A 342 1.48 -4.76 -33.16
C ILE A 342 1.25 -4.89 -31.66
N VAL A 343 0.30 -5.73 -31.25
CA VAL A 343 -0.02 -5.94 -29.84
C VAL A 343 1.12 -6.67 -29.15
N ARG A 344 1.80 -5.97 -28.23
CA ARG A 344 2.85 -6.55 -27.37
C ARG A 344 2.34 -6.97 -26.03
N TRP A 345 1.19 -6.43 -25.62
CA TRP A 345 0.69 -6.65 -24.29
C TRP A 345 -0.83 -6.73 -24.26
N PHE A 346 -1.34 -7.73 -23.54
CA PHE A 346 -2.76 -8.03 -23.41
C PHE A 346 -2.99 -8.79 -22.08
N ASN A 347 -3.61 -8.17 -21.07
CA ASN A 347 -3.82 -8.86 -19.79
C ASN A 347 -5.00 -9.84 -19.81
N PRO A 348 -5.04 -10.76 -18.83
CA PRO A 348 -6.19 -11.63 -18.60
C PRO A 348 -7.51 -10.88 -18.50
N THR A 349 -7.53 -9.68 -17.92
CA THR A 349 -8.77 -8.89 -17.83
C THR A 349 -9.24 -8.41 -19.21
N ALA A 350 -8.34 -8.02 -20.11
CA ALA A 350 -8.69 -7.72 -21.50
C ALA A 350 -9.24 -8.96 -22.23
N GLU A 351 -8.73 -10.17 -21.94
CA GLU A 351 -9.29 -11.41 -22.48
C GLU A 351 -10.76 -11.61 -22.05
N GLN A 352 -11.04 -11.34 -20.77
CA GLN A 352 -12.38 -11.48 -20.21
C GLN A 352 -13.37 -10.42 -20.71
N ILE A 353 -12.90 -9.18 -20.86
CA ILE A 353 -13.74 -8.04 -21.29
C ILE A 353 -14.01 -8.10 -22.79
N LEU A 354 -13.00 -8.34 -23.61
CA LEU A 354 -13.12 -8.38 -25.07
C LEU A 354 -13.56 -9.75 -25.61
N GLY A 355 -13.47 -10.81 -24.79
CA GLY A 355 -13.85 -12.17 -25.19
C GLY A 355 -12.87 -12.84 -26.17
N ILE A 356 -11.61 -12.37 -26.22
CA ILE A 356 -10.58 -12.84 -27.15
C ILE A 356 -9.40 -13.38 -26.34
N LYS A 357 -8.82 -14.51 -26.73
CA LYS A 357 -7.63 -15.06 -26.06
C LYS A 357 -6.37 -14.29 -26.45
N ALA A 358 -5.48 -14.08 -25.49
CA ALA A 358 -4.19 -13.43 -25.68
C ALA A 358 -3.34 -14.15 -26.72
N SER A 359 -3.43 -15.48 -26.84
CA SER A 359 -2.73 -16.28 -27.86
C SER A 359 -3.09 -15.88 -29.29
N ASP A 360 -4.29 -15.35 -29.50
CA ASP A 360 -4.81 -15.00 -30.82
C ASP A 360 -4.50 -13.55 -31.21
N VAL A 361 -4.00 -12.75 -30.26
CA VAL A 361 -3.79 -11.30 -30.40
C VAL A 361 -2.34 -10.91 -30.20
N LEU A 362 -1.61 -11.56 -29.28
CA LEU A 362 -0.21 -11.24 -28.99
C LEU A 362 0.66 -11.43 -30.23
N ASN A 363 1.53 -10.44 -30.47
CA ASN A 363 2.41 -10.34 -31.64
C ASN A 363 1.67 -10.32 -32.97
N ARG A 364 0.40 -9.90 -32.99
CA ARG A 364 -0.38 -9.67 -34.20
C ARG A 364 -0.77 -8.19 -34.31
N PRO A 365 -1.18 -7.72 -35.51
CA PRO A 365 -1.73 -6.38 -35.67
C PRO A 365 -2.93 -6.15 -34.75
N VAL A 366 -3.09 -4.90 -34.28
CA VAL A 366 -4.13 -4.49 -33.33
C VAL A 366 -5.56 -4.81 -33.78
N GLU A 367 -5.80 -5.02 -35.08
CA GLU A 367 -7.07 -5.48 -35.64
C GLU A 367 -7.55 -6.80 -35.04
N ALA A 368 -6.63 -7.66 -34.59
CA ALA A 368 -6.96 -8.90 -33.90
C ALA A 368 -7.67 -8.68 -32.56
N ALA A 369 -7.52 -7.50 -31.94
CA ALA A 369 -8.19 -7.11 -30.70
C ALA A 369 -9.56 -6.43 -30.92
N GLY A 370 -9.97 -6.23 -32.18
CA GLY A 370 -11.24 -5.60 -32.55
C GLY A 370 -11.07 -4.32 -33.36
N SER A 371 -11.93 -4.11 -34.36
CA SER A 371 -11.81 -3.00 -35.32
C SER A 371 -11.92 -1.61 -34.69
N ARG A 372 -12.80 -1.42 -33.70
CA ARG A 372 -12.99 -0.14 -33.01
C ARG A 372 -11.83 0.21 -32.07
N LEU A 373 -11.30 -0.79 -31.37
CA LEU A 373 -10.12 -0.62 -30.51
C LEU A 373 -8.88 -0.32 -31.36
N ALA A 374 -8.73 -1.02 -32.49
CA ALA A 374 -7.69 -0.80 -33.47
C ALA A 374 -7.70 0.63 -34.02
N SER A 375 -8.88 1.17 -34.37
CA SER A 375 -8.97 2.55 -34.86
C SER A 375 -8.51 3.58 -33.84
N LEU A 376 -8.90 3.42 -32.56
CA LEU A 376 -8.51 4.35 -31.51
C LEU A 376 -7.01 4.33 -31.22
N LEU A 377 -6.41 3.12 -31.18
CA LEU A 377 -4.98 2.96 -30.96
C LEU A 377 -4.16 3.52 -32.13
N ARG A 378 -4.58 3.27 -33.39
CA ARG A 378 -3.93 3.85 -34.58
C ARG A 378 -4.03 5.37 -34.60
N GLU A 379 -5.21 5.92 -34.34
CA GLU A 379 -5.42 7.37 -34.27
C GLU A 379 -4.54 8.00 -33.17
N THR A 380 -4.39 7.34 -32.02
CA THR A 380 -3.51 7.82 -30.94
C THR A 380 -2.04 7.82 -31.36
N LEU A 381 -1.60 6.82 -32.13
CA LEU A 381 -0.24 6.75 -32.69
C LEU A 381 0.00 7.85 -33.73
N GLU A 382 -0.96 8.07 -34.63
CA GLU A 382 -0.89 9.03 -35.74
C GLU A 382 -1.01 10.49 -35.27
N ALA A 383 -2.00 10.79 -34.43
CA ALA A 383 -2.28 12.14 -33.92
C ALA A 383 -1.20 12.64 -32.96
N LYS A 384 -0.37 11.74 -32.42
CA LYS A 384 0.65 12.03 -31.39
C LYS A 384 0.09 12.72 -30.13
N SER A 385 -1.22 12.60 -29.89
CA SER A 385 -1.95 13.16 -28.76
C SER A 385 -2.84 12.11 -28.11
N ASN A 386 -3.22 12.32 -26.85
CA ASN A 386 -4.19 11.45 -26.17
C ASN A 386 -5.60 11.76 -26.68
N LEU A 387 -6.42 10.73 -26.88
CA LEU A 387 -7.82 10.89 -27.25
C LEU A 387 -8.68 10.94 -25.98
N PRO A 388 -9.81 11.68 -26.00
CA PRO A 388 -10.78 11.63 -24.91
C PRO A 388 -11.38 10.23 -24.77
N PRO A 389 -11.81 9.82 -23.57
CA PRO A 389 -12.45 8.52 -23.35
C PRO A 389 -13.64 8.32 -24.29
N GLN A 390 -13.71 7.15 -24.93
CA GLN A 390 -14.81 6.77 -25.82
C GLN A 390 -15.61 5.64 -25.18
N GLN A 391 -16.93 5.74 -25.23
CA GLN A 391 -17.84 4.73 -24.71
C GLN A 391 -18.66 4.10 -25.84
N TRP A 392 -18.78 2.78 -25.83
CA TRP A 392 -19.65 2.06 -26.74
C TRP A 392 -20.08 0.72 -26.18
N ILE A 393 -21.15 0.15 -26.75
CA ILE A 393 -21.54 -1.23 -26.49
C ILE A 393 -20.81 -2.14 -27.47
N ASP A 394 -19.96 -3.00 -26.96
CA ASP A 394 -19.21 -3.93 -27.78
C ASP A 394 -20.13 -4.95 -28.45
N SER A 395 -20.00 -5.13 -29.77
CA SER A 395 -20.90 -5.98 -30.54
C SER A 395 -20.69 -7.48 -30.28
N ALA A 396 -19.47 -7.89 -29.90
CA ALA A 396 -19.13 -9.27 -29.65
C ALA A 396 -19.59 -9.72 -28.25
N THR A 397 -19.36 -8.89 -27.24
CA THR A 397 -19.61 -9.24 -25.84
C THR A 397 -20.88 -8.62 -25.27
N ARG A 398 -21.51 -7.66 -25.96
CA ARG A 398 -22.64 -6.84 -25.50
C ARG A 398 -22.39 -6.12 -24.17
N ARG A 399 -21.13 -5.84 -23.87
CA ARG A 399 -20.72 -5.09 -22.68
C ARG A 399 -20.63 -3.61 -23.00
N SER A 400 -20.96 -2.76 -22.03
CA SER A 400 -20.66 -1.33 -22.12
C SER A 400 -19.21 -1.11 -21.76
N LEU A 401 -18.43 -0.62 -22.72
CA LEU A 401 -16.99 -0.41 -22.58
C LEU A 401 -16.68 1.09 -22.58
N SER A 402 -15.79 1.49 -21.67
CA SER A 402 -15.11 2.79 -21.70
C SER A 402 -13.64 2.55 -22.01
N VAL A 403 -13.15 3.17 -23.10
CA VAL A 403 -11.77 3.01 -23.54
C VAL A 403 -11.06 4.36 -23.57
N GLU A 404 -9.91 4.40 -22.88
CA GLU A 404 -8.99 5.52 -22.90
C GLU A 404 -7.68 5.08 -23.55
N THR A 405 -7.20 5.84 -24.52
CA THR A 405 -5.91 5.58 -25.19
C THR A 405 -4.88 6.64 -24.85
N ARG A 406 -3.67 6.19 -24.56
CA ARG A 406 -2.52 7.04 -24.28
C ARG A 406 -1.32 6.57 -25.07
N ARG A 407 -0.49 7.53 -25.48
CA ARG A 407 0.77 7.22 -26.13
C ARG A 407 1.82 6.78 -25.10
N LEU A 408 2.55 5.73 -25.42
CA LEU A 408 3.69 5.26 -24.63
C LEU A 408 4.96 5.94 -25.16
N VAL A 409 5.67 6.66 -24.29
CA VAL A 409 6.88 7.41 -24.64
C VAL A 409 7.94 7.12 -23.58
N ASP A 410 9.15 6.79 -24.01
CA ASP A 410 10.32 6.70 -23.14
C ASP A 410 11.35 7.75 -23.57
N HIS A 411 11.80 8.60 -22.66
CA HIS A 411 12.81 9.64 -22.93
C HIS A 411 12.66 10.42 -24.28
N ARG A 412 11.41 10.72 -24.69
CA ARG A 412 11.00 11.36 -25.97
C ARG A 412 11.00 10.46 -27.22
N THR A 413 11.43 9.22 -27.12
CA THR A 413 11.20 8.19 -28.15
C THR A 413 9.80 7.59 -28.00
N PRO A 414 9.00 7.52 -29.08
CA PRO A 414 7.77 6.75 -29.04
C PRO A 414 8.12 5.28 -28.77
N LEU A 415 7.31 4.61 -27.95
CA LEU A 415 7.36 3.16 -27.81
C LEU A 415 6.12 2.50 -28.39
N GLY A 416 5.03 3.25 -28.53
CA GLY A 416 3.75 2.78 -29.08
C GLY A 416 2.56 3.45 -28.39
N ALA A 417 1.47 2.71 -28.20
CA ALA A 417 0.27 3.20 -27.54
C ALA A 417 -0.37 2.13 -26.64
N VAL A 418 -1.02 2.58 -25.57
CA VAL A 418 -1.74 1.76 -24.61
C VAL A 418 -3.21 2.16 -24.57
N ALA A 419 -4.10 1.18 -24.59
CA ALA A 419 -5.53 1.32 -24.35
C ALA A 419 -5.87 0.71 -23.00
N VAL A 420 -6.64 1.45 -22.20
CA VAL A 420 -7.23 0.98 -20.96
C VAL A 420 -8.72 0.81 -21.21
N VAL A 421 -9.22 -0.41 -21.05
CA VAL A 421 -10.59 -0.84 -21.33
C VAL A 421 -11.27 -1.13 -19.99
N GLN A 422 -12.33 -0.39 -19.68
CA GLN A 422 -13.15 -0.58 -18.48
C GLN A 422 -14.53 -1.12 -18.86
N ASP A 423 -15.00 -2.13 -18.13
CA ASP A 423 -16.34 -2.70 -18.28
C ASP A 423 -17.30 -1.96 -17.34
N LEU A 424 -18.19 -1.15 -17.91
CA LEU A 424 -19.19 -0.35 -17.20
C LEU A 424 -20.54 -1.08 -17.09
N THR A 425 -20.65 -2.31 -17.60
CA THR A 425 -21.92 -3.05 -17.68
C THR A 425 -22.59 -3.22 -16.31
N ALA A 426 -21.81 -3.49 -15.27
CA ALA A 426 -22.35 -3.67 -13.92
C ALA A 426 -22.88 -2.36 -13.32
N GLU A 427 -22.17 -1.26 -13.55
CA GLU A 427 -22.53 0.08 -13.05
C GLU A 427 -23.79 0.59 -13.77
N GLU A 428 -23.85 0.46 -15.09
CA GLU A 428 -25.04 0.82 -15.87
C GLU A 428 -26.27 0.00 -15.48
N ASN A 429 -26.12 -1.32 -15.32
CA ASN A 429 -27.23 -2.18 -14.88
C ASN A 429 -27.70 -1.83 -13.47
N LEU A 430 -26.79 -1.48 -12.57
CA LEU A 430 -27.14 -1.06 -11.22
C LEU A 430 -27.89 0.27 -11.24
N ARG A 431 -27.40 1.24 -12.01
CA ARG A 431 -28.06 2.53 -12.21
C ARG A 431 -29.46 2.36 -12.80
N GLN A 432 -29.61 1.56 -13.85
CA GLN A 432 -30.92 1.25 -14.43
C GLN A 432 -31.87 0.59 -13.42
N LYS A 433 -31.37 -0.34 -12.59
CA LYS A 433 -32.19 -0.96 -11.53
C LYS A 433 -32.60 0.04 -10.46
N GLN A 434 -31.71 0.94 -10.06
CA GLN A 434 -32.04 2.01 -9.11
C GLN A 434 -33.10 2.94 -9.72
N ASP A 435 -32.92 3.38 -10.96
CA ASP A 435 -33.91 4.21 -11.66
C ASP A 435 -35.29 3.53 -11.74
N LEU A 436 -35.32 2.20 -11.96
CA LEU A 436 -36.56 1.42 -11.96
C LEU A 436 -37.20 1.33 -10.57
N LEU A 437 -36.41 1.12 -9.52
CA LEU A 437 -36.91 1.07 -8.13
C LEU A 437 -37.44 2.42 -7.68
N ASP A 438 -36.73 3.51 -7.98
CA ASP A 438 -37.16 4.88 -7.68
C ASP A 438 -38.47 5.20 -8.40
N ARG A 439 -38.59 4.81 -9.67
CA ARG A 439 -39.85 4.89 -10.43
C ARG A 439 -40.95 4.06 -9.76
N ALA A 440 -40.68 2.82 -9.37
CA ALA A 440 -41.69 1.94 -8.77
C ALA A 440 -42.19 2.44 -7.42
N ALA A 441 -41.29 2.93 -6.55
CA ALA A 441 -41.64 3.55 -5.28
C ALA A 441 -42.53 4.78 -5.50
N PHE A 442 -42.14 5.65 -6.45
CA PHE A 442 -42.92 6.81 -6.85
C PHE A 442 -44.33 6.43 -7.36
N TRP A 443 -44.45 5.41 -8.21
CA TRP A 443 -45.74 4.93 -8.73
C TRP A 443 -46.64 4.36 -7.64
N THR A 444 -46.04 3.71 -6.63
CA THR A 444 -46.78 3.16 -5.49
C THR A 444 -47.42 4.28 -4.66
N ASP A 445 -46.67 5.35 -4.38
CA ASP A 445 -47.17 6.54 -3.67
C ASP A 445 -48.24 7.29 -4.49
N LEU A 446 -48.05 7.35 -5.81
CA LEU A 446 -49.01 7.92 -6.75
C LEU A 446 -50.34 7.15 -6.74
N ALA A 447 -50.30 5.82 -6.81
CA ALA A 447 -51.49 4.97 -6.88
C ALA A 447 -52.36 5.05 -5.60
N ALA A 448 -51.72 5.08 -4.42
CA ALA A 448 -52.41 5.22 -3.14
C ALA A 448 -53.13 6.57 -3.04
N SER A 449 -52.46 7.66 -3.41
CA SER A 449 -53.02 9.02 -3.38
C SER A 449 -54.13 9.22 -4.43
N MET A 450 -53.92 8.69 -5.64
CA MET A 450 -54.89 8.71 -6.75
C MET A 450 -56.20 8.03 -6.38
N SER A 451 -56.15 6.90 -5.67
CA SER A 451 -57.34 6.16 -5.27
C SER A 451 -58.29 7.01 -4.41
N HIS A 452 -57.75 7.94 -3.62
CA HIS A 452 -58.55 8.88 -2.84
C HIS A 452 -59.08 10.05 -3.68
N GLU A 453 -58.25 10.65 -4.54
CA GLU A 453 -58.62 11.76 -5.41
C GLU A 453 -59.69 11.39 -6.45
N VAL A 454 -59.65 10.18 -7.02
CA VAL A 454 -60.67 9.67 -7.98
C VAL A 454 -61.96 9.27 -7.27
N ARG A 455 -61.87 8.73 -6.04
CA ARG A 455 -63.06 8.31 -5.27
C ARG A 455 -63.94 9.49 -4.89
N ASN A 456 -63.36 10.67 -4.63
CA ASN A 456 -64.09 11.87 -4.23
C ASN A 456 -65.15 12.35 -5.25
N PRO A 457 -64.80 12.67 -6.52
CA PRO A 457 -65.78 13.06 -7.55
C PRO A 457 -66.79 11.93 -7.80
N LEU A 458 -66.35 10.66 -7.78
CA LEU A 458 -67.25 9.52 -7.95
C LEU A 458 -68.30 9.41 -6.83
N VAL A 459 -67.93 9.68 -5.58
CA VAL A 459 -68.87 9.71 -4.44
C VAL A 459 -69.84 10.87 -4.57
N ALA A 460 -69.37 12.05 -4.99
CA ALA A 460 -70.24 13.21 -5.23
C ALA A 460 -71.26 12.92 -6.34
N ILE A 461 -70.81 12.45 -7.51
CA ILE A 461 -71.67 12.08 -8.65
C ILE A 461 -72.68 11.02 -8.20
N LYS A 462 -72.25 9.99 -7.48
CA LYS A 462 -73.13 8.93 -6.97
C LYS A 462 -74.19 9.48 -6.01
N THR A 463 -73.82 10.39 -5.11
CA THR A 463 -74.74 10.98 -4.13
C THR A 463 -75.82 11.81 -4.82
N PHE A 464 -75.43 12.69 -5.74
CA PHE A 464 -76.36 13.48 -6.54
C PHE A 464 -77.26 12.60 -7.41
N ALA A 465 -76.73 11.53 -8.00
CA ALA A 465 -77.52 10.57 -8.79
C ALA A 465 -78.52 9.78 -7.93
N GLN A 466 -78.17 9.45 -6.68
CA GLN A 466 -79.07 8.76 -5.74
C GLN A 466 -80.19 9.67 -5.21
N LEU A 467 -79.93 10.97 -5.07
CA LEU A 467 -80.92 11.96 -4.61
C LEU A 467 -81.87 12.41 -5.73
N LEU A 468 -81.49 12.21 -7.00
CA LEU A 468 -82.27 12.64 -8.16
C LEU A 468 -83.70 12.08 -8.20
N PRO A 469 -84.00 10.81 -7.89
CA PRO A 469 -85.37 10.29 -7.85
C PRO A 469 -86.24 10.93 -6.76
N GLU A 470 -85.65 11.28 -5.61
CA GLU A 470 -86.37 11.87 -4.46
C GLU A 470 -86.61 13.37 -4.63
N ARG A 471 -85.73 14.06 -5.37
CA ARG A 471 -85.75 15.52 -5.59
C ARG A 471 -85.97 15.90 -7.05
N PHE A 472 -86.56 15.02 -7.85
CA PHE A 472 -86.71 15.26 -9.29
C PHE A 472 -87.52 16.52 -9.61
N ASP A 473 -88.58 16.79 -8.84
CA ASP A 473 -89.46 17.93 -9.09
C ASP A 473 -88.87 19.27 -8.61
N ASP A 474 -87.78 19.24 -7.84
CA ASP A 474 -87.06 20.44 -7.36
C ASP A 474 -86.23 21.04 -8.53
N PRO A 475 -86.60 22.22 -9.06
CA PRO A 475 -85.89 22.85 -10.18
C PRO A 475 -84.46 23.29 -9.81
N ASP A 476 -84.25 23.73 -8.57
CA ASP A 476 -82.94 24.20 -8.11
C ASP A 476 -82.00 23.01 -7.95
N PHE A 477 -82.48 21.90 -7.38
CA PHE A 477 -81.72 20.66 -7.30
C PHE A 477 -81.33 20.10 -8.69
N ARG A 478 -82.23 20.13 -9.67
CA ARG A 478 -81.92 19.66 -11.04
C ARG A 478 -80.85 20.51 -11.73
N LYS A 479 -80.86 21.82 -11.48
CA LYS A 479 -79.84 22.73 -11.98
C LYS A 479 -78.48 22.43 -11.33
N ASP A 480 -78.45 22.34 -10.00
CA ASP A 480 -77.25 22.00 -9.24
C ASP A 480 -76.71 20.61 -9.62
N PHE A 481 -77.61 19.63 -9.83
CA PHE A 481 -77.26 18.29 -10.30
C PHE A 481 -76.50 18.34 -11.63
N ASN A 482 -77.06 19.04 -12.63
CA ASN A 482 -76.42 19.15 -13.95
C ASN A 482 -75.08 19.90 -13.87
N GLU A 483 -75.01 20.99 -13.12
CA GLU A 483 -73.76 21.77 -12.99
C GLU A 483 -72.68 20.99 -12.24
N ILE A 484 -73.00 20.37 -11.10
CA ILE A 484 -72.03 19.68 -10.25
C ILE A 484 -71.57 18.38 -10.90
N VAL A 485 -72.48 17.57 -11.46
CA VAL A 485 -72.09 16.30 -12.09
C VAL A 485 -71.17 16.54 -13.28
N VAL A 486 -71.48 17.52 -14.14
CA VAL A 486 -70.61 17.87 -15.28
C VAL A 486 -69.25 18.37 -14.79
N GLN A 487 -69.21 19.23 -13.79
CA GLN A 487 -67.93 19.71 -13.21
C GLN A 487 -67.08 18.58 -12.62
N GLU A 488 -67.68 17.62 -11.92
CA GLU A 488 -66.95 16.49 -11.34
C GLU A 488 -66.49 15.47 -12.41
N VAL A 489 -67.23 15.33 -13.52
CA VAL A 489 -66.79 14.54 -14.69
C VAL A 489 -65.62 15.21 -15.40
N ASP A 490 -65.70 16.51 -15.68
CA ASP A 490 -64.59 17.29 -16.28
C ASP A 490 -63.35 17.25 -15.39
N ARG A 491 -63.54 17.24 -14.06
CA ARG A 491 -62.46 17.08 -13.09
C ARG A 491 -61.81 15.70 -13.19
N LEU A 492 -62.59 14.63 -13.29
CA LEU A 492 -62.08 13.27 -13.52
C LEU A 492 -61.26 13.18 -14.81
N ASP A 493 -61.76 13.78 -15.90
CA ASP A 493 -61.07 13.74 -17.19
C ASP A 493 -59.72 14.49 -17.15
N LYS A 494 -59.66 15.63 -16.46
CA LYS A 494 -58.40 16.33 -16.18
C LYS A 494 -57.43 15.49 -15.36
N ILE A 495 -57.90 14.80 -14.32
CA ILE A 495 -57.07 13.90 -13.50
C ILE A 495 -56.47 12.79 -14.38
N ILE A 496 -57.31 12.12 -15.18
CA ILE A 496 -56.88 11.03 -16.07
C ILE A 496 -55.87 11.53 -17.12
N THR A 497 -56.14 12.68 -17.73
CA THR A 497 -55.26 13.28 -18.74
C THR A 497 -53.88 13.61 -18.16
N GLN A 498 -53.84 14.21 -16.96
CA GLN A 498 -52.57 14.51 -16.29
C GLN A 498 -51.78 13.25 -15.90
N ILE A 499 -52.47 12.20 -15.45
CA ILE A 499 -51.83 10.91 -15.18
C ILE A 499 -51.24 10.31 -16.45
N ASN A 500 -51.99 10.35 -17.57
CA ASN A 500 -51.51 9.76 -18.81
C ASN A 500 -50.28 10.51 -19.35
N ASN A 501 -50.30 11.84 -19.31
CA ASN A 501 -49.15 12.68 -19.69
C ASN A 501 -47.93 12.41 -18.79
N PHE A 502 -48.16 12.10 -17.52
CA PHE A 502 -47.09 11.77 -16.58
C PHE A 502 -46.56 10.32 -16.75
N ALA A 503 -47.43 9.36 -17.08
CA ALA A 503 -47.07 7.95 -17.29
C ALA A 503 -46.32 7.71 -18.60
N HIS A 504 -46.67 8.48 -19.64
CA HIS A 504 -46.06 8.42 -20.96
C HIS A 504 -45.52 9.80 -21.32
N PRO A 505 -44.43 10.24 -20.67
CA PRO A 505 -43.83 11.53 -21.02
C PRO A 505 -43.36 11.49 -22.48
N PRO A 506 -43.60 12.56 -23.25
CA PRO A 506 -43.11 12.65 -24.62
C PRO A 506 -41.57 12.58 -24.64
N GLU A 507 -41.00 12.04 -25.71
CA GLU A 507 -39.54 12.06 -25.90
C GLU A 507 -39.04 13.50 -25.95
N LEU A 508 -38.06 13.82 -25.10
CA LEU A 508 -37.46 15.15 -25.02
C LEU A 508 -36.57 15.43 -26.22
N VAL A 509 -36.74 16.61 -26.83
CA VAL A 509 -35.92 17.08 -27.94
C VAL A 509 -34.86 18.06 -27.42
N MET A 510 -33.73 17.51 -26.98
CA MET A 510 -32.63 18.29 -26.39
C MET A 510 -31.90 19.14 -27.43
N LYS A 511 -31.94 20.47 -27.29
CA LYS A 511 -31.23 21.44 -28.15
C LYS A 511 -30.61 22.56 -27.32
N PRO A 512 -29.58 23.28 -27.83
CA PRO A 512 -29.12 24.50 -27.19
C PRO A 512 -30.24 25.56 -27.23
N ILE A 513 -30.73 25.96 -26.07
CA ILE A 513 -31.84 26.92 -25.94
C ILE A 513 -31.44 28.15 -25.11
N ASP A 514 -32.14 29.24 -25.36
CA ASP A 514 -32.09 30.45 -24.54
C ASP A 514 -33.19 30.39 -23.48
N VAL A 515 -32.77 30.24 -22.21
CA VAL A 515 -33.68 30.15 -21.05
C VAL A 515 -34.62 31.35 -20.97
N ARG A 516 -34.23 32.53 -21.50
CA ARG A 516 -35.07 33.72 -21.50
C ARG A 516 -36.33 33.54 -22.34
N ALA A 517 -36.22 32.84 -23.47
CA ALA A 517 -37.37 32.53 -24.33
C ALA A 517 -38.35 31.62 -23.57
N SER A 518 -37.83 30.55 -22.96
CA SER A 518 -38.64 29.59 -22.19
C SER A 518 -39.38 30.26 -21.04
N VAL A 519 -38.72 31.17 -20.31
CA VAL A 519 -39.33 31.94 -19.20
C VAL A 519 -40.42 32.90 -19.69
N LYS A 520 -40.20 33.62 -20.80
CA LYS A 520 -41.20 34.53 -21.37
C LYS A 520 -42.44 33.77 -21.85
N ASN A 521 -42.23 32.65 -22.56
CA ASN A 521 -43.30 31.79 -23.04
C ASN A 521 -44.08 31.18 -21.87
N ALA A 522 -43.40 30.82 -20.78
CA ALA A 522 -44.02 30.29 -19.57
C ALA A 522 -44.98 31.29 -18.91
N ILE A 523 -44.65 32.59 -18.90
CA ILE A 523 -45.54 33.63 -18.36
C ILE A 523 -46.79 33.78 -19.24
N ALA A 524 -46.64 33.74 -20.56
CA ALA A 524 -47.77 33.79 -21.49
C ALA A 524 -48.70 32.57 -21.28
N MET A 525 -48.11 31.38 -21.19
CA MET A 525 -48.85 30.14 -20.94
C MET A 525 -49.52 30.15 -19.56
N ALA A 526 -48.86 30.69 -18.53
CA ALA A 526 -49.42 30.82 -17.19
C ALA A 526 -50.65 31.74 -17.15
N ARG A 527 -50.69 32.78 -17.98
CA ARG A 527 -51.84 33.68 -18.11
C ARG A 527 -53.00 33.04 -18.83
N ASP A 528 -52.71 32.32 -19.91
CA ASP A 528 -53.70 31.71 -20.80
C ASP A 528 -54.35 30.45 -20.19
N GLN A 529 -53.53 29.51 -19.72
CA GLN A 529 -54.00 28.19 -19.27
C GLN A 529 -54.45 28.16 -17.80
N PHE A 530 -53.81 28.95 -16.94
CA PHE A 530 -54.04 28.91 -15.48
C PHE A 530 -54.75 30.16 -14.95
N GLY A 531 -55.16 31.09 -15.83
CA GLY A 531 -56.00 32.24 -15.46
C GLY A 531 -55.33 33.22 -14.49
N THR A 532 -54.00 33.39 -14.56
CA THR A 532 -53.24 34.30 -13.68
C THR A 532 -53.37 35.80 -14.03
N ASN A 533 -54.49 36.18 -14.66
CA ASN A 533 -54.79 37.51 -15.17
C ASN A 533 -55.13 38.47 -14.00
N GLY A 534 -54.10 38.99 -13.32
CA GLY A 534 -54.28 39.99 -12.27
C GLY A 534 -53.04 40.26 -11.40
N THR A 535 -52.06 39.34 -11.38
CA THR A 535 -50.88 39.49 -10.52
C THR A 535 -49.71 40.15 -11.26
N PRO A 536 -49.11 41.24 -10.74
CA PRO A 536 -47.92 41.83 -11.34
C PRO A 536 -46.71 40.87 -11.20
N ILE A 537 -46.07 40.59 -12.34
CA ILE A 537 -44.87 39.74 -12.43
C ILE A 537 -43.69 40.63 -12.81
N GLU A 538 -42.71 40.75 -11.92
CA GLU A 538 -41.44 41.44 -12.16
C GLU A 538 -40.43 40.46 -12.76
N ILE A 539 -39.77 40.86 -13.85
CA ILE A 539 -38.85 40.00 -14.61
C ILE A 539 -37.47 40.64 -14.63
N THR A 540 -36.47 39.92 -14.12
CA THR A 540 -35.06 40.31 -14.15
C THR A 540 -34.24 39.23 -14.86
N LEU A 541 -34.04 39.38 -16.17
CA LEU A 541 -33.27 38.44 -16.99
C LEU A 541 -32.05 39.15 -17.58
N PRO A 542 -30.81 38.81 -17.16
CA PRO A 542 -29.59 39.32 -17.76
C PRO A 542 -29.48 38.97 -19.25
N ASN A 543 -28.78 39.80 -20.04
CA ASN A 543 -28.60 39.56 -21.47
C ASN A 543 -27.49 38.55 -21.80
N ASP A 544 -26.62 38.25 -20.83
CA ASP A 544 -25.39 37.47 -20.95
C ASP A 544 -25.54 36.03 -20.41
N LEU A 545 -26.76 35.49 -20.36
CA LEU A 545 -26.99 34.11 -19.91
C LEU A 545 -26.43 33.10 -20.92
N PRO A 546 -25.68 32.07 -20.47
CA PRO A 546 -25.20 31.00 -21.34
C PRO A 546 -26.36 30.14 -21.84
N SER A 547 -26.22 29.57 -23.04
CA SER A 547 -27.17 28.58 -23.55
C SER A 547 -27.15 27.30 -22.71
N VAL A 548 -28.32 26.72 -22.49
CA VAL A 548 -28.48 25.42 -21.80
C VAL A 548 -28.93 24.38 -22.81
N LEU A 549 -28.54 23.12 -22.60
CA LEU A 549 -29.03 22.00 -23.42
C LEU A 549 -30.37 21.53 -22.84
N GLY A 550 -31.46 21.70 -23.58
CA GLY A 550 -32.79 21.35 -23.10
C GLY A 550 -33.90 21.33 -24.15
N ASP A 551 -35.05 20.81 -23.75
CA ASP A 551 -36.30 20.90 -24.48
C ASP A 551 -37.03 22.18 -24.06
N GLU A 552 -37.19 23.11 -25.01
CA GLU A 552 -37.84 24.39 -24.77
C GLU A 552 -39.29 24.24 -24.28
N THR A 553 -40.03 23.28 -24.83
CA THR A 553 -41.46 23.09 -24.53
C THR A 553 -41.65 22.57 -23.10
N ALA A 554 -40.88 21.55 -22.72
CA ALA A 554 -40.94 20.97 -21.38
C ALA A 554 -40.51 21.97 -20.29
N LEU A 555 -39.47 22.76 -20.55
CA LEU A 555 -39.01 23.80 -19.62
C LEU A 555 -40.00 24.96 -19.51
N THR A 556 -40.63 25.37 -20.62
CA THR A 556 -41.72 26.35 -20.61
C THR A 556 -42.88 25.88 -19.75
N GLU A 557 -43.25 24.60 -19.83
CA GLU A 557 -44.29 24.00 -19.00
C GLU A 557 -43.92 23.98 -17.52
N ALA A 558 -42.70 23.55 -17.19
CA ALA A 558 -42.21 23.57 -15.82
C ALA A 558 -42.23 24.99 -15.21
N PHE A 559 -41.74 25.99 -15.94
CA PHE A 559 -41.78 27.37 -15.45
C PHE A 559 -43.21 27.90 -15.34
N ALA A 560 -44.13 27.53 -16.23
CA ALA A 560 -45.53 27.95 -16.14
C ALA A 560 -46.20 27.37 -14.89
N HIS A 561 -45.91 26.13 -14.52
CA HIS A 561 -46.37 25.51 -13.28
C HIS A 561 -45.85 26.25 -12.04
N LEU A 562 -44.60 26.71 -12.05
CA LEU A 562 -44.06 27.54 -10.96
C LEU A 562 -44.75 28.90 -10.87
N VAL A 563 -45.00 29.56 -12.01
CA VAL A 563 -45.71 30.84 -12.05
C VAL A 563 -47.16 30.70 -11.58
N ALA A 564 -47.87 29.65 -12.02
CA ALA A 564 -49.21 29.36 -11.56
C ALA A 564 -49.26 29.12 -10.05
N ASN A 565 -48.32 28.33 -9.52
CA ASN A 565 -48.20 28.09 -8.08
C ASN A 565 -47.96 29.37 -7.28
N ALA A 566 -47.08 30.26 -7.77
CA ALA A 566 -46.79 31.56 -7.17
C ALA A 566 -48.02 32.48 -7.20
N ALA A 567 -48.72 32.58 -8.34
CA ALA A 567 -49.93 33.38 -8.48
C ALA A 567 -51.03 32.93 -7.51
N GLU A 568 -51.26 31.63 -7.38
CA GLU A 568 -52.21 31.09 -6.41
C GLU A 568 -51.79 31.35 -4.97
N ALA A 569 -50.50 31.26 -4.64
CA ALA A 569 -50.00 31.51 -3.28
C ALA A 569 -50.17 32.97 -2.83
N THR A 570 -50.17 33.89 -3.80
CA THR A 570 -50.40 35.34 -3.58
C THR A 570 -51.86 35.76 -3.63
N SER A 571 -52.78 34.85 -3.97
CA SER A 571 -54.22 35.13 -4.04
C SER A 571 -54.74 35.55 -2.66
N GLY A 572 -55.32 36.76 -2.57
CA GLY A 572 -55.82 37.35 -1.32
C GLY A 572 -54.81 38.20 -0.54
N GLN A 573 -53.59 38.39 -1.03
CA GLN A 573 -52.63 39.34 -0.46
C GLN A 573 -52.96 40.79 -0.86
N ASN A 574 -52.75 41.76 0.04
CA ASN A 574 -53.01 43.18 -0.23
C ASN A 574 -52.11 43.76 -1.33
N LYS A 575 -50.90 43.21 -1.52
CA LYS A 575 -49.92 43.62 -2.54
C LYS A 575 -49.22 42.37 -3.09
N PRO A 576 -49.84 41.61 -4.01
CA PRO A 576 -49.24 40.40 -4.53
C PRO A 576 -48.04 40.76 -5.41
N ARG A 577 -46.91 40.06 -5.22
CA ARG A 577 -45.67 40.28 -5.97
C ARG A 577 -45.06 38.94 -6.32
N ILE A 578 -44.81 38.75 -7.61
CA ILE A 578 -44.06 37.59 -8.13
C ILE A 578 -42.83 38.14 -8.85
N THR A 579 -41.66 37.59 -8.54
CA THR A 579 -40.39 37.95 -9.16
C THR A 579 -39.83 36.73 -9.87
N LEU A 580 -39.57 36.85 -11.17
CA LEU A 580 -38.74 35.90 -11.90
C LEU A 580 -37.37 36.51 -12.17
N ALA A 581 -36.33 35.84 -11.70
CA ALA A 581 -34.95 36.27 -11.93
C ALA A 581 -34.13 35.11 -12.49
N ALA A 582 -33.17 35.42 -13.37
CA ALA A 582 -32.14 34.47 -13.77
C ALA A 582 -30.75 34.99 -13.41
N LYS A 583 -29.87 34.09 -12.96
CA LYS A 583 -28.48 34.41 -12.60
C LYS A 583 -27.53 33.35 -13.17
N ILE A 584 -26.34 33.79 -13.56
CA ILE A 584 -25.26 32.89 -14.00
C ILE A 584 -24.58 32.31 -12.76
N VAL A 585 -24.40 31.00 -12.73
CA VAL A 585 -23.54 30.31 -11.77
C VAL A 585 -22.18 30.11 -12.42
N LYS A 586 -21.13 30.61 -11.78
CA LYS A 586 -19.74 30.48 -12.24
C LYS A 586 -18.99 29.52 -11.34
N GLU A 587 -18.23 28.62 -11.93
CA GLU A 587 -17.28 27.77 -11.22
C GLU A 587 -15.88 28.10 -11.76
N GLY A 588 -15.11 28.89 -11.00
CA GLY A 588 -13.90 29.53 -11.51
C GLY A 588 -14.19 30.61 -12.56
N GLN A 589 -13.52 30.55 -13.72
CA GLN A 589 -13.69 31.53 -14.81
C GLN A 589 -14.75 31.13 -15.86
N SER A 590 -15.31 29.93 -15.78
CA SER A 590 -16.27 29.41 -16.77
C SER A 590 -17.70 29.45 -16.23
N PRO A 591 -18.71 29.76 -17.06
CA PRO A 591 -20.10 29.60 -16.67
C PRO A 591 -20.41 28.10 -16.47
N SER A 592 -20.81 27.74 -15.25
CA SER A 592 -21.18 26.37 -14.86
C SER A 592 -22.68 26.13 -15.07
N GLY A 593 -23.52 27.18 -14.99
CA GLY A 593 -24.95 27.04 -15.24
C GLY A 593 -25.77 28.33 -15.14
N VAL A 594 -27.09 28.16 -15.24
CA VAL A 594 -28.10 29.21 -15.06
C VAL A 594 -29.02 28.81 -13.92
N VAL A 595 -29.23 29.70 -12.95
CA VAL A 595 -30.28 29.56 -11.93
C VAL A 595 -31.44 30.46 -12.30
N VAL A 596 -32.62 29.87 -12.48
CA VAL A 596 -33.90 30.57 -12.62
C VAL A 596 -34.63 30.51 -11.28
N THR A 597 -34.92 31.67 -10.71
CA THR A 597 -35.63 31.80 -9.44
C THR A 597 -37.03 32.35 -9.69
N VAL A 598 -38.05 31.65 -9.20
CA VAL A 598 -39.43 32.11 -9.10
C VAL A 598 -39.73 32.40 -7.64
N GLN A 599 -39.94 33.66 -7.29
CA GLN A 599 -40.20 34.10 -5.92
C GLN A 599 -41.58 34.74 -5.80
N ASP A 600 -42.33 34.39 -4.76
CA ASP A 600 -43.60 35.01 -4.39
C ASP A 600 -43.56 35.57 -2.96
N ASN A 601 -44.51 36.45 -2.64
CA ASN A 601 -44.76 36.97 -1.29
C ASN A 601 -46.05 36.41 -0.68
N GLY A 602 -46.39 35.18 -1.02
CA GLY A 602 -47.58 34.48 -0.53
C GLY A 602 -47.43 33.95 0.89
N LYS A 603 -48.38 33.09 1.28
CA LYS A 603 -48.48 32.51 2.64
C LYS A 603 -47.35 31.54 3.04
N GLY A 604 -46.40 31.27 2.13
CA GLY A 604 -45.32 30.30 2.35
C GLY A 604 -45.78 28.84 2.44
N ILE A 605 -44.82 27.96 2.74
CA ILE A 605 -44.98 26.53 2.95
C ILE A 605 -44.58 26.22 4.40
N ALA A 606 -45.39 25.42 5.10
CA ALA A 606 -45.07 25.01 6.46
C ALA A 606 -43.80 24.13 6.50
N PRO A 607 -42.95 24.21 7.54
CA PRO A 607 -41.71 23.43 7.63
C PRO A 607 -41.90 21.93 7.41
N ASP A 608 -42.97 21.36 7.98
CA ASP A 608 -43.30 19.94 7.91
C ASP A 608 -43.65 19.44 6.50
N LEU A 609 -44.01 20.37 5.60
CA LEU A 609 -44.35 20.09 4.21
C LEU A 609 -43.16 20.30 3.26
N LYS A 610 -42.11 21.01 3.69
CA LYS A 610 -40.99 21.42 2.81
C LYS A 610 -40.26 20.23 2.18
N GLU A 611 -40.16 19.10 2.87
CA GLU A 611 -39.55 17.87 2.34
C GLU A 611 -40.50 17.08 1.41
N LYS A 612 -41.82 17.28 1.55
CA LYS A 612 -42.86 16.51 0.84
C LYS A 612 -43.50 17.26 -0.32
N VAL A 613 -43.21 18.55 -0.52
CA VAL A 613 -43.83 19.37 -1.59
C VAL A 613 -43.54 18.88 -3.01
N PHE A 614 -42.49 18.08 -3.20
CA PHE A 614 -42.17 17.44 -4.47
C PHE A 614 -42.79 16.04 -4.62
N SER A 615 -43.48 15.54 -3.59
CA SER A 615 -44.25 14.31 -3.67
C SER A 615 -45.57 14.58 -4.40
N PRO A 616 -46.04 13.66 -5.27
CA PRO A 616 -47.31 13.79 -5.96
C PRO A 616 -48.49 14.03 -5.02
N PHE A 617 -49.44 14.86 -5.45
CA PHE A 617 -50.67 15.19 -4.72
C PHE A 617 -50.43 15.88 -3.35
N CYS A 618 -49.20 16.27 -3.01
CA CYS A 618 -48.91 17.07 -1.83
C CYS A 618 -49.41 18.50 -2.06
N THR A 619 -50.64 18.77 -1.63
CA THR A 619 -51.32 20.05 -1.80
C THR A 619 -51.96 20.49 -0.49
N THR A 620 -51.85 21.78 -0.17
CA THR A 620 -52.62 22.42 0.91
C THR A 620 -53.88 23.11 0.38
N LYS A 621 -54.22 22.86 -0.91
CA LYS A 621 -55.24 23.59 -1.66
C LYS A 621 -56.44 22.68 -1.97
N PRO A 622 -57.69 23.12 -1.74
CA PRO A 622 -58.89 22.29 -1.94
C PRO A 622 -59.23 21.93 -3.39
N ARG A 623 -58.66 22.65 -4.38
CA ARG A 623 -58.89 22.43 -5.83
C ARG A 623 -57.64 22.11 -6.65
N GLY A 624 -56.47 22.01 -6.01
CA GLY A 624 -55.20 21.80 -6.73
C GLY A 624 -54.76 20.34 -6.64
N MET A 625 -54.53 19.69 -7.78
CA MET A 625 -54.12 18.26 -7.85
C MET A 625 -52.72 17.98 -7.27
N GLY A 626 -51.93 18.98 -6.89
CA GLY A 626 -50.61 18.76 -6.28
C GLY A 626 -49.55 18.08 -7.17
N LEU A 627 -49.77 18.04 -8.50
CA LEU A 627 -48.83 17.46 -9.47
C LEU A 627 -47.83 18.47 -10.05
N GLY A 628 -48.06 19.77 -9.88
CA GLY A 628 -47.24 20.81 -10.51
C GLY A 628 -45.76 20.78 -10.14
N LEU A 629 -45.43 20.74 -8.84
CA LEU A 629 -44.04 20.69 -8.36
C LEU A 629 -43.33 19.36 -8.66
N PRO A 630 -43.97 18.18 -8.54
CA PRO A 630 -43.43 16.92 -9.04
C PRO A 630 -43.03 16.96 -10.52
N ILE A 631 -43.89 17.54 -11.39
CA ILE A 631 -43.60 17.71 -12.81
C ILE A 631 -42.36 18.59 -13.00
N VAL A 632 -42.28 19.72 -12.30
CA VAL A 632 -41.10 20.60 -12.35
C VAL A 632 -39.83 19.85 -11.94
N LYS A 633 -39.85 19.10 -10.83
CA LYS A 633 -38.69 18.34 -10.36
C LYS A 633 -38.26 17.31 -11.39
N ARG A 634 -39.21 16.61 -12.01
CA ARG A 634 -38.92 15.61 -13.04
C ARG A 634 -38.32 16.25 -14.28
N THR A 635 -38.95 17.30 -14.82
CA THR A 635 -38.44 18.01 -15.99
C THR A 635 -37.03 18.52 -15.74
N VAL A 636 -36.77 19.16 -14.60
CA VAL A 636 -35.44 19.68 -14.27
C VAL A 636 -34.41 18.56 -14.13
N PHE A 637 -34.78 17.43 -13.53
CA PHE A 637 -33.91 16.25 -13.43
C PHE A 637 -33.57 15.66 -14.81
N ASP A 638 -34.56 15.53 -15.70
CA ASP A 638 -34.35 15.03 -17.07
C ASP A 638 -33.46 15.97 -17.91
N HIS A 639 -33.28 17.22 -17.46
CA HIS A 639 -32.36 18.21 -18.01
C HIS A 639 -31.01 18.28 -17.28
N ASN A 640 -30.68 17.29 -16.45
CA ASN A 640 -29.49 17.24 -15.59
C ASN A 640 -29.37 18.46 -14.65
N GLY A 641 -30.49 19.07 -14.32
CA GLY A 641 -30.58 20.22 -13.43
C GLY A 641 -30.93 19.83 -12.00
N ARG A 642 -31.06 20.85 -11.14
CA ARG A 642 -31.48 20.70 -9.75
C ARG A 642 -32.56 21.72 -9.41
N VAL A 643 -33.54 21.32 -8.60
CA VAL A 643 -34.55 22.23 -8.06
C VAL A 643 -34.45 22.28 -6.54
N ASP A 644 -34.43 23.49 -5.97
CA ASP A 644 -34.44 23.73 -4.53
C ASP A 644 -35.57 24.71 -4.19
N ILE A 645 -36.19 24.53 -3.02
CA ILE A 645 -37.26 25.41 -2.53
C ILE A 645 -36.83 26.00 -1.20
N ASP A 646 -36.90 27.33 -1.10
CA ASP A 646 -36.83 28.04 0.16
C ASP A 646 -38.16 28.74 0.44
N SER A 647 -38.68 28.62 1.66
CA SER A 647 -40.03 29.10 1.96
C SER A 647 -40.15 29.50 3.42
N ASN A 648 -40.70 30.70 3.62
CA ASN A 648 -40.95 31.33 4.91
C ASN A 648 -42.41 31.83 4.93
N PRO A 649 -42.98 32.21 6.09
CA PRO A 649 -44.33 32.76 6.17
C PRO A 649 -44.59 34.02 5.31
N ASN A 650 -43.51 34.68 4.85
CA ASN A 650 -43.55 35.88 4.04
C ASN A 650 -43.38 35.63 2.53
N GLY A 651 -43.29 34.36 2.10
CA GLY A 651 -43.14 34.01 0.68
C GLY A 651 -42.35 32.73 0.41
N THR A 652 -42.40 32.27 -0.85
CA THR A 652 -41.65 31.10 -1.33
C THR A 652 -40.74 31.50 -2.48
N SER A 653 -39.56 30.86 -2.56
CA SER A 653 -38.59 31.00 -3.62
C SER A 653 -38.22 29.60 -4.13
N VAL A 654 -38.54 29.34 -5.40
CA VAL A 654 -38.16 28.10 -6.09
C VAL A 654 -37.00 28.39 -7.03
N ASN A 655 -35.88 27.70 -6.84
CA ASN A 655 -34.65 27.86 -7.59
C ASN A 655 -34.44 26.65 -8.49
N VAL A 656 -34.36 26.87 -9.80
CA VAL A 656 -34.10 25.85 -10.82
C VAL A 656 -32.72 26.11 -11.42
N LEU A 657 -31.77 25.21 -11.14
CA LEU A 657 -30.42 25.20 -11.68
C LEU A 657 -30.38 24.33 -12.95
N LEU A 658 -29.91 24.89 -14.06
CA LEU A 658 -29.67 24.19 -15.32
C LEU A 658 -28.19 24.31 -15.70
N PRO A 659 -27.52 23.21 -16.10
CA PRO A 659 -26.11 23.23 -16.50
C PRO A 659 -25.92 23.99 -17.81
N ALA A 660 -24.84 24.77 -17.90
CA ALA A 660 -24.48 25.47 -19.13
C ALA A 660 -23.94 24.47 -20.16
N THR A 661 -24.25 24.69 -21.43
CA THR A 661 -23.66 23.90 -22.52
C THR A 661 -22.17 24.24 -22.58
N ALA A 662 -21.29 23.23 -22.49
CA ALA A 662 -19.86 23.43 -22.69
C ALA A 662 -19.66 24.10 -24.06
N SER A 663 -19.16 25.34 -24.03
CA SER A 663 -18.91 26.08 -25.25
C SER A 663 -17.75 25.40 -25.96
N ASN A 664 -18.02 24.62 -27.02
CA ASN A 664 -17.00 24.30 -28.01
C ASN A 664 -16.67 25.62 -28.73
N THR A 665 -15.78 26.41 -28.15
CA THR A 665 -15.02 27.45 -28.86
C THR A 665 -13.82 26.82 -29.53
#